data_AF-A0A3R7MFF8-F1
#
_entry.id   AF-A0A3R7MFF8-F1
#
_cell.length_a   1.000
_cell.length_b   1.000
_cell.length_c   1.000
_cell.angle_alpha   90.00
_cell.angle_beta   90.00
_cell.angle_gamma   90.00
#
_symmetry.space_group_name_H-M   'P 1'
#
loop_
_entity.id
_entity.type
_entity.pdbx_description
1 polymer ?
#
loop_
_entity_poly.entity_id
_entity_poly.type
_entity_poly.pdbx_seq_one_letter_code
_entity_poly.pdbx_strand_id
1 'polypeptide(L)'
;MLHDLLLAVTGHGGDVFVEKESRFEIANDLGFFHPSEIAIIHQLLNLGYHYKKVKIFCDTYDTVQIKKDADYRGGLYLSSLAVALRKTIQEYHSAVVELELKLMNDPQLPLSQLLLALQPLAPLVAAVSTLVTEIENKKVRGCMILEVLHKHTANSVAYIKEVLMRVEQAVHSVLYDQLTHWLLYGQLLDPHNELFIHTSKAVSSDKADQTPDVEGLSLEESEDVIQKTECKLRLEMLPNHIPLLVAEKILFIGESILIFEREGKNGSVDASSVSSLCGLVLKSREEEFLQLIQSLANTPTFSIIQFSQVIETIRHCVSQQLWTLVLEAGLVAELADLKAVFLLGRGELYQTLIPAITPFFHNTSVATNVDGLFQLAGQQVLLEEGMLEKFTLSLKPQSPKSAPASIQQGERSWKILRLDYNAKWPLHKLFTPAVQDKYNAIFTFLLDVRRAQYRLQQLWIMQMRAKNNEDAATSVLQWALRHHMNLLIDNIQYYLQVDVLESQYWQLIEEIGKTRDYQHLASTHHNFLVSITAQCFLNNQMVSNALQRLLKLIHNFCTIMETTWSSDSKRVPRFDSTSSSEQSSITDRAKQIREFSEAFERAAAQLFLILSNLKLHQGSQYTSQLIMRIDYNKFCSKSATSELLATNMQCQQVSADQLLLGVMAPDATETTEPGPKCESEKKLVELKLRHGWPFPDMTDPPLCFRMKSSFIIPMVGTFSKVLLKWCNKVNGHNIQTLRNLVANRPAGTPLVTVSNHYSCLDDPALWGLLRWRDLWNARRMRWSPAAHDIAFTRKIYSWFFSAGKCVPIIRGLGVYQEAMDFLIERLKEGQWVHIFPEGKVNMSLERMRLKWGVGRLVYESPVCPIVLPFYHIGMDDILPNRKPYIPRVGKLVTVVVGEPMDFKDLVSEMKAKKEDPTTARKVITDRIQEELGKLRDQAEELHEKVKRERNL
;
A
#
# COMPACT_ATOMS: atom_id res chain seq x y z
N MET A 1 -54.14 27.38 51.93
CA MET A 1 -52.77 26.93 52.23
C MET A 1 -52.42 25.62 51.52
N LEU A 2 -52.93 24.45 51.91
CA LEU A 2 -52.58 23.18 51.23
C LEU A 2 -53.01 23.14 49.75
N HIS A 3 -54.19 23.71 49.44
CA HIS A 3 -54.65 23.87 48.06
C HIS A 3 -53.72 24.81 47.25
N ASP A 4 -53.38 25.98 47.82
CA ASP A 4 -52.43 26.92 47.19
C ASP A 4 -51.03 26.31 47.02
N LEU A 5 -50.63 25.42 47.94
CA LEU A 5 -49.35 24.71 47.88
C LEU A 5 -49.35 23.67 46.75
N LEU A 6 -50.44 22.92 46.56
CA LEU A 6 -50.59 22.01 45.42
C LEU A 6 -50.58 22.77 44.08
N LEU A 7 -51.23 23.93 44.02
CA LEU A 7 -51.15 24.86 42.87
C LEU A 7 -49.72 25.33 42.60
N ALA A 8 -48.97 25.70 43.64
CA ALA A 8 -47.57 26.10 43.51
C ALA A 8 -46.67 24.94 43.05
N VAL A 9 -46.92 23.72 43.55
CA VAL A 9 -46.22 22.48 43.19
C VAL A 9 -46.49 22.08 41.73
N THR A 10 -47.65 22.43 41.16
CA THR A 10 -47.94 22.27 39.72
C THR A 10 -47.41 23.42 38.84
N GLY A 11 -46.76 24.42 39.43
CA GLY A 11 -46.10 25.52 38.73
C GLY A 11 -46.96 26.77 38.53
N HIS A 12 -48.11 26.88 39.20
CA HIS A 12 -48.98 28.05 39.17
C HIS A 12 -48.78 28.90 40.43
N GLY A 13 -48.47 30.19 40.26
CA GLY A 13 -48.41 31.12 41.38
C GLY A 13 -49.79 31.42 41.94
N GLY A 14 -49.87 31.72 43.24
CA GLY A 14 -51.10 32.13 43.93
C GLY A 14 -50.86 33.32 44.86
N ASP A 15 -51.87 33.67 45.65
CA ASP A 15 -51.81 34.82 46.56
C ASP A 15 -50.89 34.57 47.77
N VAL A 16 -50.78 33.31 48.21
CA VAL A 16 -49.93 32.88 49.34
C VAL A 16 -48.50 32.57 48.89
N PHE A 17 -48.35 31.97 47.71
CA PHE A 17 -47.06 31.57 47.13
C PHE A 17 -46.85 32.35 45.84
N VAL A 18 -46.05 33.42 45.93
CA VAL A 18 -45.84 34.37 44.85
C VAL A 18 -44.57 34.01 44.09
N GLU A 19 -44.61 34.16 42.77
CA GLU A 19 -43.45 33.99 41.91
C GLU A 19 -42.63 35.30 41.86
N LYS A 20 -41.36 35.24 42.26
CA LYS A 20 -40.40 36.34 42.14
C LYS A 20 -39.09 35.84 41.55
N GLU A 21 -38.56 36.55 40.55
CA GLU A 21 -37.20 36.38 39.98
C GLU A 21 -36.70 34.91 39.94
N SER A 22 -37.48 34.02 39.32
CA SER A 22 -37.11 32.61 39.13
C SER A 22 -37.15 31.71 40.39
N ARG A 23 -37.93 32.07 41.42
CA ARG A 23 -38.28 31.21 42.56
C ARG A 23 -39.71 31.45 43.03
N PHE A 24 -40.30 30.44 43.68
CA PHE A 24 -41.53 30.62 44.45
C PHE A 24 -41.18 31.00 45.88
N GLU A 25 -41.70 32.12 46.34
CA GLU A 25 -41.53 32.64 47.69
C GLU A 25 -42.87 32.69 48.43
N ILE A 26 -42.82 32.61 49.75
CA ILE A 26 -43.98 32.86 50.59
C ILE A 26 -44.20 34.37 50.60
N ALA A 27 -45.44 34.83 50.42
CA ALA A 27 -45.76 36.24 50.54
C ALA A 27 -45.30 36.78 51.91
N ASN A 28 -44.60 37.93 51.91
CA ASN A 28 -44.22 38.61 53.15
C ASN A 28 -45.49 38.84 54.00
N ASP A 29 -45.43 38.55 55.30
CA ASP A 29 -46.45 38.81 56.34
C ASP A 29 -47.32 37.64 56.85
N LEU A 30 -46.91 36.37 56.65
CA LEU A 30 -47.64 35.21 57.18
C LEU A 30 -47.02 34.67 58.48
N GLY A 31 -47.36 35.27 59.62
CA GLY A 31 -46.85 34.92 60.96
C GLY A 31 -47.38 33.60 61.58
N PHE A 32 -47.97 32.71 60.78
CA PHE A 32 -48.66 31.51 61.26
C PHE A 32 -47.89 30.19 61.07
N PHE A 33 -46.74 30.21 60.40
CA PHE A 33 -45.95 29.00 60.15
C PHE A 33 -44.84 28.84 61.17
N HIS A 34 -44.63 27.61 61.64
CA HIS A 34 -43.43 27.27 62.39
C HIS A 34 -42.20 27.29 61.46
N PRO A 35 -41.00 27.69 61.94
CA PRO A 35 -39.78 27.69 61.11
C PRO A 35 -39.48 26.36 60.38
N SER A 36 -39.84 25.23 61.00
CA SER A 36 -39.72 23.89 60.39
C SER A 36 -40.70 23.66 59.24
N GLU A 37 -41.92 24.22 59.31
CA GLU A 37 -42.93 24.10 58.25
C GLU A 37 -42.54 24.97 57.06
N ILE A 38 -42.00 26.16 57.32
CA ILE A 38 -41.44 27.06 56.30
C ILE A 38 -40.34 26.33 55.52
N ALA A 39 -39.45 25.59 56.19
CA ALA A 39 -38.39 24.81 55.53
C ALA A 39 -38.97 23.73 54.60
N ILE A 40 -40.01 23.01 55.01
CA ILE A 40 -40.68 21.97 54.19
C ILE A 40 -41.40 22.62 52.99
N ILE A 41 -42.08 23.74 53.21
CA ILE A 41 -42.74 24.51 52.15
C ILE A 41 -41.70 24.96 51.12
N HIS A 42 -40.56 25.52 51.52
CA HIS A 42 -39.51 25.89 50.58
C HIS A 42 -38.97 24.71 49.76
N GLN A 43 -38.85 23.52 50.35
CA GLN A 43 -38.45 22.32 49.60
C GLN A 43 -39.49 21.95 48.51
N LEU A 44 -40.78 22.01 48.84
CA LEU A 44 -41.87 21.73 47.89
C LEU A 44 -42.00 22.81 46.82
N LEU A 45 -41.81 24.07 47.18
CA LEU A 45 -41.82 25.21 46.25
C LEU A 45 -40.66 25.14 45.24
N ASN A 46 -39.46 24.76 45.69
CA ASN A 46 -38.32 24.52 44.79
C ASN A 46 -38.64 23.39 43.79
N LEU A 47 -39.30 22.33 44.25
CA LEU A 47 -39.72 21.23 43.38
C LEU A 47 -40.75 21.68 42.33
N GLY A 48 -41.74 22.48 42.75
CA GLY A 48 -42.71 23.09 41.84
C GLY A 48 -42.07 24.02 40.81
N TYR A 49 -41.03 24.77 41.20
CA TYR A 49 -40.26 25.59 40.27
C TYR A 49 -39.51 24.74 39.23
N HIS A 50 -38.83 23.68 39.66
CA HIS A 50 -38.15 22.76 38.73
C HIS A 50 -39.14 22.09 37.76
N TYR A 51 -40.31 21.67 38.26
CA TYR A 51 -41.39 21.12 37.43
C TYR A 51 -41.89 22.13 36.41
N LYS A 52 -42.19 23.37 36.84
CA LYS A 52 -42.64 24.45 35.95
C LYS A 52 -41.66 24.71 34.82
N LYS A 53 -40.36 24.79 35.14
CA LYS A 53 -39.31 25.04 34.14
C LYS A 53 -39.29 23.97 33.06
N VAL A 54 -39.36 22.69 33.44
CA VAL A 54 -39.39 21.61 32.44
C VAL A 54 -40.71 21.58 31.67
N LYS A 55 -41.84 21.90 32.31
CA LYS A 55 -43.14 22.02 31.63
C LYS A 55 -43.11 23.10 30.54
N ILE A 56 -42.59 24.29 30.85
CA ILE A 56 -42.40 25.39 29.88
C ILE A 56 -41.51 24.93 28.72
N PHE A 57 -40.41 24.23 29.01
CA PHE A 57 -39.54 23.67 27.99
C PHE A 57 -40.30 22.69 27.08
N CYS A 58 -41.00 21.71 27.66
CA CYS A 58 -41.78 20.75 26.88
C CYS A 58 -42.81 21.46 26.00
N ASP A 59 -43.57 22.41 26.52
CA ASP A 59 -44.62 23.11 25.76
C ASP A 59 -44.05 24.01 24.64
N THR A 60 -42.83 24.51 24.82
CA THR A 60 -42.13 25.31 23.81
C THR A 60 -41.67 24.47 22.61
N TYR A 61 -41.26 23.22 22.83
CA TYR A 61 -40.64 22.36 21.81
C TYR A 61 -41.52 21.19 21.33
N ASP A 62 -42.70 21.00 21.92
CA ASP A 62 -43.67 19.96 21.55
C ASP A 62 -44.60 20.36 20.40
N THR A 63 -44.71 21.65 20.07
CA THR A 63 -45.55 22.11 18.97
C THR A 63 -44.85 21.93 17.62
N VAL A 64 -45.38 20.98 16.84
CA VAL A 64 -45.09 20.70 15.41
C VAL A 64 -45.33 21.92 14.48
N GLN A 65 -45.77 23.07 15.01
CA GLN A 65 -45.89 24.30 14.22
C GLN A 65 -44.53 24.95 14.02
N ILE A 66 -43.97 24.68 12.84
CA ILE A 66 -42.92 25.44 12.18
C ILE A 66 -43.33 26.92 12.15
N LYS A 67 -43.02 27.68 13.20
CA LYS A 67 -42.96 29.14 13.12
C LYS A 67 -41.70 29.46 12.33
N LYS A 68 -41.90 29.90 11.08
CA LYS A 68 -40.84 30.24 10.11
C LYS A 68 -39.87 31.35 10.57
N ASP A 69 -40.14 32.01 11.69
CA ASP A 69 -39.32 33.13 12.17
C ASP A 69 -38.67 32.82 13.52
N ALA A 70 -37.45 32.30 13.45
CA ALA A 70 -36.30 32.53 14.33
C ALA A 70 -35.38 31.30 14.22
N ASP A 71 -34.13 31.52 13.82
CA ASP A 71 -33.05 30.55 13.55
C ASP A 71 -32.74 29.53 14.67
N TYR A 72 -33.48 29.51 15.79
CA TYR A 72 -33.18 28.78 17.03
C TYR A 72 -34.29 27.85 17.54
N ARG A 73 -35.45 27.74 16.88
CA ARG A 73 -36.66 27.17 17.52
C ARG A 73 -37.24 25.89 16.92
N GLY A 74 -36.50 25.17 16.07
CA GLY A 74 -36.96 23.90 15.51
C GLY A 74 -35.83 22.89 15.38
N GLY A 75 -36.10 21.65 15.79
CA GLY A 75 -35.18 20.52 15.65
C GLY A 75 -35.84 19.19 16.02
N LEU A 76 -35.63 18.14 15.23
CA LEU A 76 -36.23 16.81 15.42
C LEU A 76 -35.76 16.19 16.75
N TYR A 77 -34.51 16.45 17.13
CA TYR A 77 -33.93 15.98 18.38
C TYR A 77 -34.52 16.70 19.59
N LEU A 78 -34.78 18.01 19.49
CA LEU A 78 -35.42 18.80 20.56
C LEU A 78 -36.87 18.40 20.77
N SER A 79 -37.63 18.16 19.69
CA SER A 79 -39.01 17.72 19.80
C SER A 79 -39.11 16.31 20.41
N SER A 80 -38.23 15.38 20.00
CA SER A 80 -38.20 14.04 20.61
C SER A 80 -37.83 14.11 22.09
N LEU A 81 -36.86 14.96 22.45
CA LEU A 81 -36.49 15.18 23.85
C LEU A 81 -37.68 15.74 24.66
N ALA A 82 -38.41 16.73 24.15
CA ALA A 82 -39.56 17.32 24.82
C ALA A 82 -40.66 16.27 25.10
N VAL A 83 -40.97 15.42 24.11
CA VAL A 83 -41.93 14.32 24.25
C VAL A 83 -41.46 13.30 25.31
N ALA A 84 -40.18 12.93 25.27
CA ALA A 84 -39.60 11.99 26.24
C ALA A 84 -39.60 12.56 27.66
N LEU A 85 -39.21 13.83 27.84
CA LEU A 85 -39.22 14.51 29.13
C LEU A 85 -40.63 14.66 29.70
N ARG A 86 -41.63 15.00 28.86
CA ARG A 86 -43.02 15.03 29.30
C ARG A 86 -43.48 13.68 29.85
N LYS A 87 -43.11 12.58 29.20
CA LYS A 87 -43.42 11.23 29.69
C LYS A 87 -42.77 10.93 31.05
N THR A 88 -41.52 11.36 31.27
CA THR A 88 -40.85 11.18 32.58
C THR A 88 -41.50 12.00 33.70
N ILE A 89 -41.95 13.21 33.39
CA ILE A 89 -42.56 14.12 34.36
C ILE A 89 -44.03 13.81 34.62
N GLN A 90 -44.67 13.02 33.76
CA GLN A 90 -46.02 12.52 33.99
C GLN A 90 -46.15 11.74 35.31
N GLU A 91 -45.11 11.01 35.73
CA GLU A 91 -45.11 10.29 37.01
C GLU A 91 -45.26 11.25 38.20
N TYR A 92 -44.60 12.41 38.14
CA TYR A 92 -44.75 13.48 39.14
C TYR A 92 -46.14 14.12 39.10
N HIS A 93 -46.65 14.42 37.91
CA HIS A 93 -48.00 14.98 37.78
C HIS A 93 -49.07 14.03 38.34
N SER A 94 -48.98 12.73 38.04
CA SER A 94 -49.90 11.72 38.59
C SER A 94 -49.84 11.64 40.11
N ALA A 95 -48.65 11.72 40.71
CA ALA A 95 -48.50 11.75 42.17
C ALA A 95 -49.16 12.99 42.81
N VAL A 96 -49.08 14.15 42.14
CA VAL A 96 -49.77 15.38 42.59
C VAL A 96 -51.29 15.24 42.49
N VAL A 97 -51.80 14.63 41.42
CA VAL A 97 -53.25 14.35 41.26
C VAL A 97 -53.74 13.38 42.34
N GLU A 98 -52.97 12.35 42.69
CA GLU A 98 -53.32 11.46 43.81
C GLU A 98 -53.33 12.18 45.16
N LEU A 99 -52.43 13.14 45.36
CA LEU A 99 -52.41 13.98 46.57
C LEU A 99 -53.62 14.91 46.63
N GLU A 100 -54.06 15.46 45.49
CA GLU A 100 -55.29 16.26 45.40
C GLU A 100 -56.52 15.42 45.77
N LEU A 101 -56.63 14.19 45.24
CA LEU A 101 -57.70 13.25 45.60
C LEU A 101 -57.69 12.92 47.10
N LYS A 102 -56.50 12.72 47.70
CA LYS A 102 -56.36 12.47 49.14
C LYS A 102 -56.75 13.69 49.98
N LEU A 103 -56.40 14.90 49.54
CA LEU A 103 -56.78 16.14 50.20
C LEU A 103 -58.30 16.38 50.15
N MET A 104 -58.97 16.00 49.05
CA MET A 104 -60.44 16.08 48.96
C MET A 104 -61.14 15.09 49.91
N ASN A 105 -60.54 13.93 50.17
CA ASN A 105 -61.08 12.91 51.08
C ASN A 105 -60.78 13.21 52.55
N ASP A 106 -59.62 13.81 52.86
CA ASP A 106 -59.21 14.20 54.22
C ASP A 106 -58.65 15.64 54.23
N PRO A 107 -59.44 16.62 54.70
CA PRO A 107 -59.02 18.03 54.79
C PRO A 107 -57.93 18.29 55.85
N GLN A 108 -57.64 17.34 56.75
CA GLN A 108 -56.66 17.50 57.83
C GLN A 108 -55.29 16.88 57.52
N LEU A 109 -55.00 16.60 56.24
CA LEU A 109 -53.75 15.98 55.83
C LEU A 109 -52.51 16.79 56.29
N PRO A 110 -51.56 16.19 57.03
CA PRO A 110 -50.37 16.90 57.49
C PRO A 110 -49.39 17.17 56.34
N LEU A 111 -48.66 18.29 56.43
CA LEU A 111 -47.65 18.70 55.45
C LEU A 111 -46.54 17.65 55.25
N SER A 112 -46.22 16.88 56.29
CA SER A 112 -45.26 15.77 56.22
C SER A 112 -45.67 14.67 55.25
N GLN A 113 -46.98 14.43 55.07
CA GLN A 113 -47.49 13.43 54.14
C GLN A 113 -47.34 13.86 52.68
N LEU A 114 -47.48 15.17 52.39
CA LEU A 114 -47.17 15.73 51.07
C LEU A 114 -45.68 15.62 50.75
N LEU A 115 -44.82 15.93 51.72
CA LEU A 115 -43.37 15.78 51.55
C LEU A 115 -43.00 14.31 51.27
N LEU A 116 -43.51 13.37 52.06
CA LEU A 116 -43.22 11.94 51.90
C LEU A 116 -43.61 11.41 50.51
N ALA A 117 -44.71 11.87 49.95
CA ALA A 117 -45.20 11.44 48.64
C ALA A 117 -44.34 11.98 47.48
N LEU A 118 -43.82 13.21 47.58
CA LEU A 118 -43.08 13.88 46.49
C LEU A 118 -41.56 13.75 46.62
N GLN A 119 -41.04 13.47 47.81
CA GLN A 119 -39.61 13.37 48.09
C GLN A 119 -38.85 12.32 47.26
N PRO A 120 -39.39 11.13 46.92
CA PRO A 120 -38.72 10.17 46.05
C PRO A 120 -38.48 10.69 44.63
N LEU A 121 -39.37 11.57 44.14
CA LEU A 121 -39.34 12.12 42.79
C LEU A 121 -38.51 13.41 42.69
N ALA A 122 -38.19 14.04 43.83
CA ALA A 122 -37.47 15.31 43.86
C ALA A 122 -36.08 15.26 43.18
N PRO A 123 -35.23 14.23 43.39
CA PRO A 123 -33.94 14.12 42.70
C PRO A 123 -34.08 13.97 41.17
N LEU A 124 -35.13 13.29 40.71
CA LEU A 124 -35.39 13.09 39.29
C LEU A 124 -35.77 14.41 38.61
N VAL A 125 -36.74 15.14 39.18
CA VAL A 125 -37.19 16.43 38.64
C VAL A 125 -36.06 17.46 38.65
N ALA A 126 -35.23 17.47 39.71
CA ALA A 126 -34.05 18.33 39.78
C ALA A 126 -33.02 17.99 38.69
N ALA A 127 -32.72 16.71 38.47
CA ALA A 127 -31.77 16.25 37.45
C ALA A 127 -32.24 16.57 36.01
N VAL A 128 -33.54 16.44 35.74
CA VAL A 128 -34.09 16.84 34.44
C VAL A 128 -34.07 18.37 34.27
N SER A 129 -34.32 19.12 35.34
CA SER A 129 -34.28 20.58 35.32
C SER A 129 -32.86 21.12 35.07
N THR A 130 -31.83 20.50 35.65
CA THR A 130 -30.42 20.87 35.37
C THR A 130 -30.05 20.55 33.93
N LEU A 131 -30.52 19.42 33.39
CA LEU A 131 -30.31 19.04 32.00
C LEU A 131 -30.93 20.04 31.02
N VAL A 132 -32.20 20.43 31.23
CA VAL A 132 -32.87 21.47 30.45
C VAL A 132 -32.13 22.79 30.52
N THR A 133 -31.70 23.19 31.73
CA THR A 133 -30.95 24.43 31.94
C THR A 133 -29.63 24.43 31.17
N GLU A 134 -28.93 23.30 31.12
CA GLU A 134 -27.68 23.18 30.37
C GLU A 134 -27.92 23.29 28.85
N ILE A 135 -28.98 22.66 28.35
CA ILE A 135 -29.34 22.71 26.92
C ILE A 135 -29.71 24.14 26.50
N GLU A 136 -30.51 24.85 27.30
CA GLU A 136 -30.90 26.24 27.04
C GLU A 136 -29.72 27.21 27.11
N ASN A 137 -28.87 27.08 28.15
CA ASN A 137 -27.72 27.96 28.36
C ASN A 137 -26.65 27.79 27.28
N LYS A 138 -26.34 26.54 26.91
CA LYS A 138 -25.35 26.23 25.87
C LYS A 138 -25.94 26.31 24.46
N LYS A 139 -27.26 26.45 24.34
CA LYS A 139 -27.97 26.55 23.07
C LYS A 139 -27.64 25.39 22.11
N VAL A 140 -27.62 24.17 22.66
CA VAL A 140 -27.18 22.95 21.96
C VAL A 140 -28.19 22.54 20.88
N ARG A 141 -27.71 22.03 19.74
CA ARG A 141 -28.53 21.65 18.59
C ARG A 141 -28.22 20.24 18.06
N GLY A 142 -29.23 19.62 17.44
CA GLY A 142 -29.10 18.36 16.71
C GLY A 142 -28.45 17.24 17.50
N CYS A 143 -27.53 16.51 16.87
CA CYS A 143 -26.82 15.39 17.49
C CYS A 143 -26.04 15.76 18.77
N MET A 144 -25.68 17.03 19.01
CA MET A 144 -24.99 17.44 20.24
C MET A 144 -25.86 17.30 21.50
N ILE A 145 -27.17 17.22 21.34
CA ILE A 145 -28.11 16.92 22.44
C ILE A 145 -27.86 15.51 22.97
N LEU A 146 -27.54 14.55 22.10
CA LEU A 146 -27.18 13.19 22.49
C LEU A 146 -25.92 13.18 23.37
N GLU A 147 -24.95 14.06 23.11
CA GLU A 147 -23.75 14.17 23.94
C GLU A 147 -24.07 14.65 25.35
N VAL A 148 -24.88 15.71 25.48
CA VAL A 148 -25.28 16.25 26.79
C VAL A 148 -26.07 15.19 27.56
N LEU A 149 -27.01 14.50 26.91
CA LEU A 149 -27.77 13.39 27.51
C LEU A 149 -26.84 12.27 27.99
N HIS A 150 -25.95 11.78 27.13
CA HIS A 150 -25.03 10.71 27.46
C HIS A 150 -24.12 11.04 28.67
N LYS A 151 -23.64 12.30 28.73
CA LYS A 151 -22.84 12.80 29.86
C LYS A 151 -23.65 12.85 31.16
N HIS A 152 -24.91 13.26 31.11
CA HIS A 152 -25.80 13.28 32.29
C HIS A 152 -26.18 11.87 32.74
N THR A 153 -26.50 10.97 31.81
CA THR A 153 -26.77 9.55 32.09
C THR A 153 -25.58 8.91 32.80
N ALA A 154 -24.35 9.16 32.32
CA ALA A 154 -23.13 8.59 32.90
C ALA A 154 -22.85 9.04 34.34
N ASN A 155 -23.20 10.29 34.70
CA ASN A 155 -22.93 10.89 36.01
C ASN A 155 -24.09 10.73 37.02
N SER A 156 -25.17 10.04 36.64
CA SER A 156 -26.39 9.94 37.45
C SER A 156 -26.43 8.69 38.36
N VAL A 157 -27.25 8.75 39.42
CA VAL A 157 -27.50 7.65 40.36
C VAL A 157 -28.37 6.57 39.70
N ALA A 158 -28.24 5.30 40.10
CA ALA A 158 -28.87 4.13 39.45
C ALA A 158 -30.36 4.32 39.04
N TYR A 159 -31.21 4.80 39.95
CA TYR A 159 -32.63 5.06 39.65
C TYR A 159 -32.84 6.13 38.57
N ILE A 160 -32.12 7.26 38.66
CA ILE A 160 -32.19 8.35 37.69
C ILE A 160 -31.59 7.91 36.34
N LYS A 161 -30.54 7.09 36.39
CA LYS A 161 -29.86 6.54 35.22
C LYS A 161 -30.82 5.72 34.36
N GLU A 162 -31.64 4.85 34.95
CA GLU A 162 -32.63 4.07 34.20
C GLU A 162 -33.69 4.94 33.52
N VAL A 163 -34.08 6.07 34.13
CA VAL A 163 -35.04 7.02 33.53
C VAL A 163 -34.37 7.80 32.40
N LEU A 164 -33.16 8.32 32.62
CA LEU A 164 -32.40 9.05 31.60
C LEU A 164 -32.00 8.17 30.42
N MET A 165 -31.72 6.87 30.64
CA MET A 165 -31.49 5.90 29.56
C MET A 165 -32.71 5.76 28.64
N ARG A 166 -33.93 5.76 29.19
CA ARG A 166 -35.17 5.75 28.39
C ARG A 166 -35.35 7.03 27.57
N VAL A 167 -34.98 8.18 28.14
CA VAL A 167 -34.98 9.46 27.41
C VAL A 167 -33.93 9.45 26.30
N GLU A 168 -32.73 8.98 26.60
CA GLU A 168 -31.62 8.83 25.65
C GLU A 168 -32.02 7.90 24.49
N GLN A 169 -32.72 6.79 24.75
CA GLN A 169 -33.23 5.89 23.71
C GLN A 169 -34.22 6.58 22.76
N ALA A 170 -35.16 7.36 23.28
CA ALA A 170 -36.14 8.08 22.47
C ALA A 170 -35.51 9.14 21.56
N VAL A 171 -34.41 9.76 22.01
CA VAL A 171 -33.67 10.74 21.18
C VAL A 171 -32.77 10.02 20.15
N HIS A 172 -32.22 8.85 20.49
CA HIS A 172 -31.48 8.01 19.54
C HIS A 172 -32.36 7.43 18.43
N SER A 173 -33.67 7.23 18.63
CA SER A 173 -34.55 6.75 17.56
C SER A 173 -34.58 7.70 16.37
N VAL A 174 -34.53 9.02 16.60
CA VAL A 174 -34.42 10.03 15.53
C VAL A 174 -33.13 9.86 14.74
N LEU A 175 -32.00 9.59 15.42
CA LEU A 175 -30.73 9.30 14.76
C LEU A 175 -30.82 8.02 13.92
N TYR A 176 -31.41 6.95 14.45
CA TYR A 176 -31.58 5.70 13.70
C TYR A 176 -32.50 5.85 12.50
N ASP A 177 -33.55 6.66 12.59
CA ASP A 177 -34.43 6.96 11.46
C ASP A 177 -33.67 7.72 10.37
N GLN A 178 -32.91 8.76 10.72
CA GLN A 178 -32.07 9.50 9.77
C GLN A 178 -31.00 8.59 9.14
N LEU A 179 -30.34 7.75 9.94
CA LEU A 179 -29.36 6.78 9.46
C LEU A 179 -29.98 5.71 8.57
N THR A 180 -31.20 5.27 8.84
CA THR A 180 -31.90 4.29 7.99
C THR A 180 -32.11 4.86 6.58
N HIS A 181 -32.54 6.11 6.48
CA HIS A 181 -32.72 6.77 5.18
C HIS A 181 -31.41 6.99 4.44
N TRP A 182 -30.34 7.34 5.16
CA TRP A 182 -29.02 7.55 4.57
C TRP A 182 -28.33 6.24 4.16
N LEU A 183 -28.37 5.21 5.01
CA LEU A 183 -27.65 3.95 4.81
C LEU A 183 -28.34 3.00 3.85
N LEU A 184 -29.67 3.05 3.72
CA LEU A 184 -30.42 2.17 2.82
C LEU A 184 -30.77 2.86 1.51
N TYR A 185 -31.19 4.13 1.56
CA TYR A 185 -31.70 4.85 0.39
C TYR A 185 -30.76 5.98 -0.08
N GLY A 186 -29.67 6.28 0.62
CA GLY A 186 -28.78 7.39 0.25
C GLY A 186 -29.44 8.77 0.35
N GLN A 187 -30.59 8.88 1.01
CA GLN A 187 -31.36 10.13 1.13
C GLN A 187 -31.07 10.82 2.46
N LEU A 188 -30.65 12.09 2.40
CA LEU A 188 -30.40 12.90 3.58
C LEU A 188 -31.69 13.61 4.01
N LEU A 189 -32.49 12.99 4.88
CA LEU A 189 -33.66 13.60 5.51
C LEU A 189 -33.25 14.46 6.71
N ASP A 190 -32.75 15.65 6.42
CA ASP A 190 -32.30 16.60 7.45
C ASP A 190 -32.78 18.04 7.18
N PRO A 191 -34.06 18.35 7.47
CA PRO A 191 -34.63 19.68 7.21
C PRO A 191 -33.96 20.81 8.01
N HIS A 192 -33.35 20.48 9.15
CA HIS A 192 -32.80 21.44 10.12
C HIS A 192 -31.26 21.43 10.17
N ASN A 193 -30.59 20.68 9.29
CA ASN A 193 -29.12 20.51 9.27
C ASN A 193 -28.54 20.03 10.62
N GLU A 194 -29.22 19.08 11.26
CA GLU A 194 -28.94 18.53 12.57
C GLU A 194 -28.04 17.29 12.58
N LEU A 195 -27.90 16.61 11.44
CA LEU A 195 -27.05 15.43 11.28
C LEU A 195 -25.60 15.85 11.04
N PHE A 196 -24.64 15.00 11.45
CA PHE A 196 -23.21 15.22 11.20
C PHE A 196 -22.79 15.04 9.72
N ILE A 197 -23.73 14.78 8.80
CA ILE A 197 -23.50 14.65 7.35
C ILE A 197 -24.20 15.80 6.65
N HIS A 198 -23.48 16.54 5.79
CA HIS A 198 -24.09 17.58 4.96
C HIS A 198 -23.67 17.45 3.50
N THR A 199 -24.52 17.96 2.61
CA THR A 199 -24.19 18.10 1.19
C THR A 199 -23.57 19.47 0.95
N SER A 200 -22.35 19.51 0.41
CA SER A 200 -21.72 20.72 -0.08
C SER A 200 -22.08 20.90 -1.55
N LYS A 201 -22.90 21.90 -1.87
CA LYS A 201 -23.00 22.39 -3.25
C LYS A 201 -21.73 23.20 -3.50
N ALA A 202 -20.88 22.76 -4.43
CA ALA A 202 -19.75 23.56 -4.88
C ALA A 202 -20.29 24.79 -5.63
N VAL A 203 -20.51 25.88 -4.92
CA VAL A 203 -20.65 27.21 -5.52
C VAL A 203 -19.24 27.61 -5.92
N SER A 204 -19.01 27.84 -7.21
CA SER A 204 -17.79 28.47 -7.69
C SER A 204 -17.59 29.79 -6.94
N SER A 205 -16.55 29.84 -6.11
CA SER A 205 -16.08 31.07 -5.50
C SER A 205 -15.37 31.92 -6.56
N ASP A 206 -16.14 32.58 -7.42
CA ASP A 206 -15.68 33.61 -8.37
C ASP A 206 -16.73 34.73 -8.51
N LYS A 207 -17.31 35.16 -7.38
CA LYS A 207 -18.05 36.43 -7.29
C LYS A 207 -17.77 37.14 -5.96
N ALA A 208 -16.55 37.65 -5.84
CA ALA A 208 -16.22 38.73 -4.92
C ALA A 208 -15.17 39.62 -5.60
N ASP A 209 -15.63 40.42 -6.56
CA ASP A 209 -15.08 41.73 -6.96
C ASP A 209 -15.51 42.05 -8.38
N GLN A 210 -16.76 42.48 -8.61
CA GLN A 210 -17.10 43.48 -9.63
C GLN A 210 -18.31 44.28 -9.16
N THR A 211 -18.11 45.60 -9.11
CA THR A 211 -19.09 46.67 -8.95
C THR A 211 -20.28 46.51 -9.91
N PRO A 212 -21.47 47.04 -9.56
CA PRO A 212 -22.59 47.06 -10.49
C PRO A 212 -22.28 48.10 -11.57
N ASP A 213 -22.39 47.73 -12.85
CA ASP A 213 -22.99 48.59 -13.88
C ASP A 213 -23.03 47.88 -15.23
N VAL A 214 -24.09 48.21 -15.98
CA VAL A 214 -24.40 47.93 -17.39
C VAL A 214 -25.23 46.67 -17.68
N GLU A 215 -26.53 46.94 -17.86
CA GLU A 215 -27.52 46.12 -18.54
C GLU A 215 -27.12 45.82 -20.00
N GLY A 216 -27.29 44.57 -20.45
CA GLY A 216 -27.08 44.21 -21.86
C GLY A 216 -27.31 42.72 -22.15
N LEU A 217 -28.44 42.43 -22.79
CA LEU A 217 -28.98 41.15 -23.29
C LEU A 217 -27.99 40.24 -24.08
N SER A 218 -28.01 38.93 -23.75
CA SER A 218 -28.07 37.74 -24.65
C SER A 218 -27.70 36.48 -23.83
N LEU A 219 -28.63 35.69 -23.30
CA LEU A 219 -29.33 34.56 -23.93
C LEU A 219 -28.47 33.62 -24.81
N GLU A 220 -28.34 32.41 -24.26
CA GLU A 220 -28.11 31.09 -24.88
C GLU A 220 -26.67 30.53 -25.01
N GLU A 221 -26.60 29.24 -24.63
CA GLU A 221 -25.56 28.22 -24.90
C GLU A 221 -24.40 28.05 -23.90
N SER A 222 -24.61 27.21 -22.86
CA SER A 222 -24.09 25.83 -22.84
C SER A 222 -24.34 25.18 -21.47
N GLU A 223 -25.43 24.41 -21.39
CA GLU A 223 -25.68 23.41 -20.36
C GLU A 223 -24.65 22.28 -20.53
N ASP A 224 -23.80 22.06 -19.52
CA ASP A 224 -23.18 20.76 -19.16
C ASP A 224 -22.08 20.95 -18.09
N VAL A 225 -22.45 21.58 -16.97
CA VAL A 225 -21.61 21.57 -15.75
C VAL A 225 -22.19 20.53 -14.81
N ILE A 226 -21.64 19.32 -14.84
CA ILE A 226 -21.91 18.23 -13.92
C ILE A 226 -21.78 18.77 -12.48
N GLN A 227 -22.90 19.03 -11.82
CA GLN A 227 -22.96 19.53 -10.45
C GLN A 227 -22.51 18.44 -9.48
N LYS A 228 -21.20 18.36 -9.24
CA LYS A 228 -20.59 17.42 -8.31
C LYS A 228 -20.96 17.82 -6.87
N THR A 229 -22.01 17.22 -6.32
CA THR A 229 -22.38 17.41 -4.91
C THR A 229 -21.47 16.51 -4.06
N GLU A 230 -20.54 17.10 -3.32
CA GLU A 230 -19.71 16.35 -2.38
C GLU A 230 -20.39 16.32 -1.01
N CYS A 231 -20.53 15.13 -0.42
CA CYS A 231 -20.96 14.99 0.98
C CYS A 231 -19.74 15.15 1.90
N LYS A 232 -19.90 15.84 3.03
CA LYS A 232 -18.82 16.06 4.01
C LYS A 232 -19.32 15.86 5.43
N LEU A 233 -18.40 15.49 6.32
CA LEU A 233 -18.66 15.38 7.76
C LEU A 233 -18.57 16.75 8.42
N ARG A 234 -19.59 17.10 9.20
CA ARG A 234 -19.56 18.26 10.10
C ARG A 234 -19.12 17.81 11.48
N LEU A 235 -17.83 17.98 11.76
CA LEU A 235 -17.22 17.58 13.04
C LEU A 235 -17.88 18.27 14.25
N GLU A 236 -18.44 19.46 14.08
CA GLU A 236 -19.14 20.21 15.14
C GLU A 236 -20.44 19.56 15.62
N MET A 237 -21.02 18.65 14.83
CA MET A 237 -22.28 17.96 15.15
C MET A 237 -22.05 16.47 15.42
N LEU A 238 -20.81 16.01 15.50
CA LEU A 238 -20.48 14.61 15.77
C LEU A 238 -20.45 14.37 17.29
N PRO A 239 -21.31 13.49 17.85
CA PRO A 239 -21.25 13.17 19.27
C PRO A 239 -19.96 12.44 19.64
N ASN A 240 -19.32 12.82 20.74
CA ASN A 240 -18.05 12.22 21.20
C ASN A 240 -18.10 10.70 21.48
N HIS A 241 -19.29 10.15 21.77
CA HIS A 241 -19.46 8.71 21.97
C HIS A 241 -19.47 7.92 20.64
N ILE A 242 -19.59 8.59 19.49
CA ILE A 242 -19.46 7.98 18.16
C ILE A 242 -18.06 8.30 17.63
N PRO A 243 -17.18 7.28 17.45
CA PRO A 243 -15.85 7.53 16.91
C PRO A 243 -15.90 8.08 15.48
N LEU A 244 -14.98 9.00 15.15
CA LEU A 244 -14.84 9.55 13.79
C LEU A 244 -14.73 8.46 12.72
N LEU A 245 -14.04 7.36 13.03
CA LEU A 245 -13.90 6.21 12.12
C LEU A 245 -15.25 5.56 11.77
N VAL A 246 -16.22 5.55 12.68
CA VAL A 246 -17.56 5.02 12.40
C VAL A 246 -18.36 6.02 11.55
N ALA A 247 -18.23 7.32 11.81
CA ALA A 247 -18.85 8.37 11.01
C ALA A 247 -18.35 8.36 9.55
N GLU A 248 -17.05 8.16 9.33
CA GLU A 248 -16.48 7.99 7.98
C GLU A 248 -17.05 6.78 7.24
N LYS A 249 -17.31 5.67 7.94
CA LYS A 249 -17.98 4.50 7.35
C LYS A 249 -19.41 4.79 6.95
N ILE A 250 -20.16 5.51 7.80
CA ILE A 250 -21.54 5.92 7.51
C ILE A 250 -21.57 6.84 6.28
N LEU A 251 -20.65 7.81 6.20
CA LEU A 251 -20.52 8.68 5.04
C LEU A 251 -20.26 7.85 3.78
N PHE A 252 -19.27 6.96 3.82
CA PHE A 252 -18.91 6.12 2.68
C PHE A 252 -20.09 5.26 2.18
N ILE A 253 -20.87 4.67 3.08
CA ILE A 253 -22.04 3.85 2.71
C ILE A 253 -23.05 4.69 1.93
N GLY A 254 -23.49 5.82 2.50
CA GLY A 254 -24.52 6.61 1.85
C GLY A 254 -24.01 7.37 0.62
N GLU A 255 -22.76 7.83 0.58
CA GLU A 255 -22.15 8.37 -0.64
C GLU A 255 -22.13 7.34 -1.77
N SER A 256 -21.83 6.09 -1.42
CA SER A 256 -21.83 5.01 -2.41
C SER A 256 -23.21 4.81 -3.01
N ILE A 257 -24.25 4.75 -2.19
CA ILE A 257 -25.64 4.56 -2.62
C ILE A 257 -26.17 5.78 -3.38
N LEU A 258 -25.85 6.99 -2.92
CA LEU A 258 -26.24 8.24 -3.58
C LEU A 258 -25.70 8.35 -5.02
N ILE A 259 -24.45 7.91 -5.25
CA ILE A 259 -23.85 7.87 -6.59
C ILE A 259 -24.61 6.89 -7.51
N PHE A 260 -25.06 5.74 -6.97
CA PHE A 260 -25.88 4.79 -7.72
C PHE A 260 -27.22 5.39 -8.15
N GLU A 261 -27.93 6.07 -7.23
CA GLU A 261 -29.24 6.66 -7.54
C GLU A 261 -29.17 7.79 -8.58
N ARG A 262 -28.08 8.55 -8.61
CA ARG A 262 -27.93 9.71 -9.51
C ARG A 262 -27.54 9.30 -10.91
N GLU A 263 -26.55 8.43 -11.07
CA GLU A 263 -26.09 8.02 -12.40
C GLU A 263 -26.98 6.94 -13.03
N GLY A 264 -27.72 6.18 -12.22
CA GLY A 264 -28.80 5.31 -12.71
C GLY A 264 -29.97 6.07 -13.37
N LYS A 265 -30.13 7.38 -13.09
CA LYS A 265 -31.13 8.24 -13.75
C LYS A 265 -30.66 8.83 -15.09
N ASN A 266 -29.35 8.87 -15.33
CA ASN A 266 -28.77 9.44 -16.56
C ASN A 266 -28.55 8.37 -17.65
N GLY A 267 -28.55 7.08 -17.30
CA GLY A 267 -28.77 6.02 -18.28
C GLY A 267 -30.25 6.02 -18.69
N SER A 268 -30.55 5.93 -19.98
CA SER A 268 -31.89 5.94 -20.59
C SER A 268 -32.75 4.73 -20.21
N VAL A 269 -32.96 4.50 -18.91
CA VAL A 269 -33.71 3.37 -18.38
C VAL A 269 -34.84 3.93 -17.51
N ASP A 270 -36.07 3.55 -17.87
CA ASP A 270 -37.32 4.05 -17.31
C ASP A 270 -37.33 4.15 -15.78
N ALA A 271 -37.96 5.21 -15.27
CA ALA A 271 -38.07 5.55 -13.84
C ALA A 271 -38.64 4.43 -12.94
N SER A 272 -39.31 3.42 -13.50
CA SER A 272 -39.76 2.21 -12.80
C SER A 272 -38.63 1.24 -12.43
N SER A 273 -37.45 1.41 -13.03
CA SER A 273 -36.28 0.53 -12.86
C SER A 273 -35.30 1.05 -11.79
N VAL A 274 -35.50 2.29 -11.30
CA VAL A 274 -34.63 2.92 -10.30
C VAL A 274 -34.84 2.31 -8.91
N SER A 275 -36.08 1.92 -8.58
CA SER A 275 -36.38 1.08 -7.40
C SER A 275 -35.70 -0.30 -7.49
N SER A 276 -35.53 -0.83 -8.71
CA SER A 276 -34.84 -2.10 -8.95
C SER A 276 -33.31 -2.00 -8.83
N LEU A 277 -32.72 -0.80 -8.90
CA LEU A 277 -31.27 -0.59 -8.84
C LEU A 277 -30.74 -0.46 -7.40
N CYS A 278 -31.51 0.15 -6.50
CA CYS A 278 -31.19 0.13 -5.05
C CYS A 278 -31.24 -1.31 -4.51
N GLY A 279 -32.24 -2.08 -4.95
CA GLY A 279 -32.35 -3.51 -4.70
C GLY A 279 -31.22 -4.38 -5.31
N LEU A 280 -30.47 -3.87 -6.30
CA LEU A 280 -29.32 -4.55 -6.91
C LEU A 280 -28.05 -4.44 -6.05
N VAL A 281 -27.84 -3.32 -5.36
CA VAL A 281 -26.71 -3.14 -4.43
C VAL A 281 -26.97 -3.86 -3.12
N LEU A 282 -28.17 -3.75 -2.56
CA LEU A 282 -28.51 -4.40 -1.29
C LEU A 282 -29.05 -5.84 -1.47
N LYS A 283 -29.17 -6.35 -2.70
CA LYS A 283 -29.57 -7.73 -3.09
C LYS A 283 -30.56 -8.36 -2.12
N SER A 284 -31.75 -7.77 -1.98
CA SER A 284 -32.83 -8.35 -1.15
C SER A 284 -32.54 -8.43 0.36
N ARG A 285 -31.47 -7.80 0.87
CA ARG A 285 -31.12 -7.71 2.30
C ARG A 285 -31.54 -6.39 2.96
N GLU A 286 -32.26 -5.53 2.26
CA GLU A 286 -32.79 -4.27 2.81
C GLU A 286 -33.63 -4.53 4.06
N GLU A 287 -34.49 -5.56 4.01
CA GLU A 287 -35.31 -5.98 5.15
C GLU A 287 -34.46 -6.48 6.33
N GLU A 288 -33.39 -7.23 6.06
CA GLU A 288 -32.44 -7.71 7.08
C GLU A 288 -31.74 -6.53 7.77
N PHE A 289 -31.25 -5.56 7.01
CA PHE A 289 -30.60 -4.38 7.57
C PHE A 289 -31.57 -3.46 8.31
N LEU A 290 -32.79 -3.32 7.81
CA LEU A 290 -33.85 -2.56 8.48
C LEU A 290 -34.21 -3.23 9.82
N GLN A 291 -34.33 -4.56 9.88
CA GLN A 291 -34.52 -5.30 11.13
C GLN A 291 -33.35 -5.12 12.09
N LEU A 292 -32.11 -5.14 11.60
CA LEU A 292 -30.92 -4.91 12.43
C LEU A 292 -30.90 -3.49 13.03
N ILE A 293 -31.15 -2.45 12.22
CA ILE A 293 -31.20 -1.06 12.72
C ILE A 293 -32.38 -0.87 13.70
N GLN A 294 -33.55 -1.43 13.40
CA GLN A 294 -34.70 -1.38 14.31
C GLN A 294 -34.42 -2.13 15.63
N SER A 295 -33.71 -3.25 15.60
CA SER A 295 -33.31 -3.95 16.82
C SER A 295 -32.42 -3.07 17.71
N LEU A 296 -31.53 -2.27 17.12
CA LEU A 296 -30.70 -1.29 17.84
C LEU A 296 -31.51 -0.12 18.39
N ALA A 297 -32.51 0.36 17.65
CA ALA A 297 -33.40 1.41 18.14
C ALA A 297 -34.23 0.94 19.37
N ASN A 298 -34.58 -0.35 19.40
CA ASN A 298 -35.36 -0.94 20.49
C ASN A 298 -34.55 -1.29 21.74
N THR A 299 -33.20 -1.28 21.70
CA THR A 299 -32.40 -1.55 22.89
C THR A 299 -32.36 -0.35 23.84
N PRO A 300 -32.58 -0.55 25.15
CA PRO A 300 -32.62 0.54 26.14
C PRO A 300 -31.26 1.16 26.44
N THR A 301 -30.16 0.50 26.08
CA THR A 301 -28.80 0.99 26.29
C THR A 301 -28.08 1.13 24.95
N PHE A 302 -27.45 2.28 24.74
CA PHE A 302 -26.63 2.49 23.56
C PHE A 302 -25.29 1.75 23.70
N SER A 303 -25.09 0.73 22.86
CA SER A 303 -23.83 -0.01 22.79
C SER A 303 -23.07 0.33 21.51
N ILE A 304 -21.95 1.04 21.65
CA ILE A 304 -21.06 1.40 20.52
C ILE A 304 -20.59 0.16 19.78
N ILE A 305 -20.38 -0.96 20.49
CA ILE A 305 -19.88 -2.21 19.89
C ILE A 305 -20.94 -2.78 18.92
N GLN A 306 -22.18 -2.90 19.37
CA GLN A 306 -23.27 -3.42 18.53
C GLN A 306 -23.56 -2.48 17.37
N PHE A 307 -23.62 -1.17 17.63
CA PHE A 307 -23.77 -0.15 16.61
C PHE A 307 -22.67 -0.24 15.54
N SER A 308 -21.40 -0.29 15.96
CA SER A 308 -20.27 -0.39 15.03
C SER A 308 -20.27 -1.71 14.25
N GLN A 309 -20.74 -2.81 14.83
CA GLN A 309 -20.84 -4.10 14.14
C GLN A 309 -21.91 -4.09 13.03
N VAL A 310 -23.07 -3.48 13.29
CA VAL A 310 -24.13 -3.33 12.28
C VAL A 310 -23.65 -2.44 11.13
N ILE A 311 -23.05 -1.28 11.45
CA ILE A 311 -22.47 -0.39 10.42
C ILE A 311 -21.37 -1.10 9.61
N GLU A 312 -20.50 -1.88 10.25
CA GLU A 312 -19.45 -2.65 9.56
C GLU A 312 -20.03 -3.72 8.64
N THR A 313 -21.12 -4.37 9.04
CA THR A 313 -21.81 -5.39 8.24
C THR A 313 -22.41 -4.78 6.97
N ILE A 314 -23.08 -3.63 7.11
CA ILE A 314 -23.63 -2.87 5.97
C ILE A 314 -22.48 -2.40 5.07
N ARG A 315 -21.40 -1.83 5.65
CA ARG A 315 -20.21 -1.39 4.91
C ARG A 315 -19.61 -2.52 4.08
N HIS A 316 -19.40 -3.70 4.68
CA HIS A 316 -18.79 -4.83 4.00
C HIS A 316 -19.63 -5.30 2.82
N CYS A 317 -20.96 -5.36 2.98
CA CYS A 317 -21.88 -5.72 1.91
C CYS A 317 -21.80 -4.71 0.74
N VAL A 318 -21.94 -3.42 1.02
CA VAL A 318 -21.87 -2.36 -0.01
C VAL A 318 -20.51 -2.36 -0.72
N SER A 319 -19.42 -2.54 0.03
CA SER A 319 -18.06 -2.57 -0.52
C SER A 319 -17.82 -3.78 -1.44
N GLN A 320 -18.39 -4.94 -1.11
CA GLN A 320 -18.29 -6.14 -1.94
C GLN A 320 -19.07 -6.01 -3.25
N GLN A 321 -20.20 -5.32 -3.24
CA GLN A 321 -21.01 -5.11 -4.44
C GLN A 321 -20.38 -4.06 -5.35
N LEU A 322 -19.88 -2.96 -4.79
CA LEU A 322 -19.05 -1.99 -5.52
C LEU A 322 -17.85 -2.67 -6.19
N TRP A 323 -17.19 -3.58 -5.47
CA TRP A 323 -16.08 -4.35 -6.02
C TRP A 323 -16.50 -5.20 -7.23
N THR A 324 -17.63 -5.91 -7.11
CA THR A 324 -18.15 -6.77 -8.20
C THR A 324 -18.48 -5.93 -9.43
N LEU A 325 -19.15 -4.79 -9.23
CA LEU A 325 -19.54 -3.85 -10.28
C LEU A 325 -18.32 -3.23 -10.99
N VAL A 326 -17.30 -2.83 -10.23
CA VAL A 326 -16.05 -2.29 -10.77
C VAL A 326 -15.28 -3.33 -11.59
N LEU A 327 -15.32 -4.60 -11.20
CA LEU A 327 -14.74 -5.69 -11.98
C LEU A 327 -15.53 -5.98 -13.26
N GLU A 328 -16.86 -5.99 -13.20
CA GLU A 328 -17.74 -6.14 -14.37
C GLU A 328 -17.53 -5.00 -15.39
N ALA A 329 -17.26 -3.79 -14.90
CA ALA A 329 -16.89 -2.64 -15.73
C ALA A 329 -15.48 -2.73 -16.35
N GLY A 330 -14.72 -3.80 -16.10
CA GLY A 330 -13.44 -4.03 -16.76
C GLY A 330 -12.25 -3.28 -16.16
N LEU A 331 -12.22 -3.04 -14.84
CA LEU A 331 -11.12 -2.32 -14.15
C LEU A 331 -9.71 -2.77 -14.57
N VAL A 332 -9.49 -4.08 -14.74
CA VAL A 332 -8.16 -4.62 -15.09
C VAL A 332 -7.72 -4.18 -16.49
N ALA A 333 -8.65 -4.09 -17.44
CA ALA A 333 -8.37 -3.58 -18.78
C ALA A 333 -8.06 -2.07 -18.72
N GLU A 334 -8.83 -1.31 -17.96
CA GLU A 334 -8.62 0.13 -17.80
C GLU A 334 -7.31 0.48 -17.09
N LEU A 335 -6.91 -0.32 -16.09
CA LEU A 335 -5.58 -0.18 -15.47
C LEU A 335 -4.45 -0.52 -16.44
N ALA A 336 -4.67 -1.47 -17.36
CA ALA A 336 -3.73 -1.75 -18.44
C ALA A 336 -3.66 -0.59 -19.45
N ASP A 337 -4.79 0.04 -19.76
CA ASP A 337 -4.87 1.22 -20.61
C ASP A 337 -4.12 2.41 -19.99
N LEU A 338 -4.38 2.67 -18.71
CA LEU A 338 -3.67 3.71 -17.94
C LEU A 338 -2.16 3.44 -17.89
N LYS A 339 -1.74 2.18 -17.71
CA LYS A 339 -0.32 1.82 -17.78
C LYS A 339 0.26 2.05 -19.18
N ALA A 340 -0.46 1.65 -20.21
CA ALA A 340 0.00 1.77 -21.59
C ALA A 340 0.23 3.23 -22.00
N VAL A 341 -0.66 4.14 -21.58
CA VAL A 341 -0.59 5.57 -21.92
C VAL A 341 0.15 6.37 -20.83
N PHE A 342 -0.38 6.52 -19.60
CA PHE A 342 0.25 7.37 -18.57
C PHE A 342 1.64 6.90 -18.14
N LEU A 343 1.87 5.58 -18.04
CA LEU A 343 3.15 5.02 -17.61
C LEU A 343 4.09 4.70 -18.78
N LEU A 344 3.76 5.17 -19.98
CA LEU A 344 4.54 4.96 -21.22
C LEU A 344 4.78 3.48 -21.57
N GLY A 345 3.86 2.58 -21.22
CA GLY A 345 3.98 1.16 -21.54
C GLY A 345 4.05 0.86 -23.04
N ARG A 346 3.33 1.65 -23.87
CA ARG A 346 3.42 1.58 -25.34
C ARG A 346 4.46 2.57 -25.85
N GLY A 347 5.73 2.17 -25.80
CA GLY A 347 6.85 3.03 -26.19
C GLY A 347 6.86 3.48 -27.66
N GLU A 348 6.17 2.76 -28.55
CA GLU A 348 5.98 3.05 -29.98
C GLU A 348 5.11 4.29 -30.21
N LEU A 349 4.02 4.46 -29.44
CA LEU A 349 3.16 5.65 -29.48
C LEU A 349 3.97 6.91 -29.24
N TYR A 350 4.85 6.88 -28.23
CA TYR A 350 5.66 8.03 -27.89
C TYR A 350 6.82 8.27 -28.87
N GLN A 351 7.24 7.24 -29.62
CA GLN A 351 8.22 7.41 -30.70
C GLN A 351 7.65 8.15 -31.91
N THR A 352 6.35 8.04 -32.19
CA THR A 352 5.65 8.80 -33.24
C THR A 352 5.14 10.15 -32.73
N LEU A 353 4.67 10.21 -31.49
CA LEU A 353 4.12 11.42 -30.87
C LEU A 353 5.17 12.51 -30.64
N ILE A 354 6.32 12.17 -30.04
CA ILE A 354 7.37 13.15 -29.71
C ILE A 354 7.81 13.96 -30.95
N PRO A 355 8.17 13.36 -32.10
CA PRO A 355 8.54 14.13 -33.29
C PRO A 355 7.37 14.92 -33.88
N ALA A 356 6.13 14.42 -33.76
CA ALA A 356 4.95 15.14 -34.23
C ALA A 356 4.70 16.44 -33.44
N ILE A 357 4.87 16.42 -32.11
CA ILE A 357 4.59 17.59 -31.26
C ILE A 357 5.80 18.55 -31.18
N THR A 358 7.03 18.06 -31.30
CA THR A 358 8.26 18.89 -31.20
C THR A 358 8.27 20.18 -32.02
N PRO A 359 7.96 20.20 -33.33
CA PRO A 359 7.99 21.42 -34.13
C PRO A 359 6.98 22.49 -33.67
N PHE A 360 5.86 22.08 -33.08
CA PHE A 360 4.82 23.01 -32.59
C PHE A 360 5.26 23.77 -31.34
N PHE A 361 6.12 23.18 -30.50
CA PHE A 361 6.64 23.86 -29.32
C PHE A 361 7.75 24.89 -29.63
N HIS A 362 8.32 24.84 -30.82
CA HIS A 362 9.31 25.83 -31.27
C HIS A 362 8.67 27.06 -31.94
N ASN A 363 7.51 26.90 -32.58
CA ASN A 363 6.79 27.99 -33.24
C ASN A 363 5.60 28.45 -32.39
N THR A 364 5.84 29.47 -31.55
CA THR A 364 4.85 30.01 -30.62
C THR A 364 3.82 30.86 -31.38
N SER A 365 2.76 30.27 -31.95
CA SER A 365 1.63 31.11 -32.42
C SER A 365 0.24 30.50 -32.58
N VAL A 366 0.00 29.20 -32.38
CA VAL A 366 -1.36 28.69 -32.60
C VAL A 366 -1.77 27.75 -31.48
N ALA A 367 -2.93 28.05 -30.88
CA ALA A 367 -3.75 27.13 -30.11
C ALA A 367 -4.14 25.96 -31.03
N THR A 368 -3.19 25.05 -31.24
CA THR A 368 -3.32 23.97 -32.21
C THR A 368 -3.77 22.72 -31.47
N ASN A 369 -4.66 21.94 -32.09
CA ASN A 369 -5.29 20.75 -31.55
C ASN A 369 -4.24 19.64 -31.26
N VAL A 370 -3.54 19.76 -30.13
CA VAL A 370 -2.55 18.78 -29.63
C VAL A 370 -3.21 17.40 -29.45
N ASP A 371 -4.50 17.40 -29.10
CA ASP A 371 -5.31 16.19 -29.03
C ASP A 371 -5.44 15.51 -30.40
N GLY A 372 -5.69 16.28 -31.46
CA GLY A 372 -5.70 15.76 -32.83
C GLY A 372 -4.37 15.10 -33.25
N LEU A 373 -3.22 15.65 -32.82
CA LEU A 373 -1.91 15.03 -33.08
C LEU A 373 -1.72 13.73 -32.28
N PHE A 374 -2.25 13.68 -31.05
CA PHE A 374 -2.25 12.47 -30.23
C PHE A 374 -3.12 11.38 -30.85
N GLN A 375 -4.32 11.73 -31.32
CA GLN A 375 -5.22 10.81 -32.03
C GLN A 375 -4.58 10.27 -33.32
N LEU A 376 -3.96 11.14 -34.13
CA LEU A 376 -3.24 10.73 -35.36
C LEU A 376 -2.06 9.81 -35.08
N ALA A 377 -1.25 10.11 -34.05
CA ALA A 377 -0.14 9.26 -33.64
C ALA A 377 -0.65 7.89 -33.16
N GLY A 378 -1.80 7.86 -32.51
CA GLY A 378 -2.45 6.63 -32.08
C GLY A 378 -2.98 5.77 -33.23
N GLN A 379 -3.59 6.40 -34.24
CA GLN A 379 -4.03 5.71 -35.46
C GLN A 379 -2.85 5.11 -36.24
N GLN A 380 -1.72 5.82 -36.32
CA GLN A 380 -0.51 5.31 -36.98
C GLN A 380 0.07 4.05 -36.32
N VAL A 381 -0.16 3.90 -35.02
CA VAL A 381 0.31 2.76 -34.21
C VAL A 381 -0.79 1.68 -34.07
N LEU A 382 -1.93 1.84 -34.76
CA LEU A 382 -3.06 0.91 -34.72
C LEU A 382 -3.59 0.69 -33.29
N LEU A 383 -3.69 1.77 -32.50
CA LEU A 383 -4.40 1.72 -31.22
C LEU A 383 -5.89 1.45 -31.44
N GLU A 384 -6.51 0.72 -30.51
CA GLU A 384 -7.96 0.49 -30.53
C GLU A 384 -8.70 1.84 -30.40
N GLU A 385 -9.67 2.09 -31.27
CA GLU A 385 -10.43 3.36 -31.29
C GLU A 385 -11.08 3.65 -29.93
N GLY A 386 -11.61 2.61 -29.27
CA GLY A 386 -12.19 2.73 -27.93
C GLY A 386 -11.19 3.14 -26.85
N MET A 387 -9.88 2.92 -27.05
CA MET A 387 -8.84 3.41 -26.13
C MET A 387 -8.55 4.90 -26.38
N LEU A 388 -8.51 5.31 -27.64
CA LEU A 388 -8.18 6.69 -28.04
C LEU A 388 -9.24 7.69 -27.57
N GLU A 389 -10.52 7.32 -27.62
CA GLU A 389 -11.62 8.18 -27.15
C GLU A 389 -11.59 8.46 -25.63
N LYS A 390 -10.88 7.63 -24.84
CA LYS A 390 -10.80 7.78 -23.38
C LYS A 390 -9.75 8.79 -22.93
N PHE A 391 -8.78 9.12 -23.78
CA PHE A 391 -7.64 9.96 -23.44
C PHE A 391 -7.68 11.26 -24.24
N THR A 392 -7.55 12.38 -23.53
CA THR A 392 -7.45 13.70 -24.16
C THR A 392 -6.18 14.40 -23.73
N LEU A 393 -5.44 14.96 -24.68
CA LEU A 393 -4.21 15.69 -24.40
C LEU A 393 -4.47 17.20 -24.36
N SER A 394 -4.42 17.78 -23.16
CA SER A 394 -4.71 19.18 -22.90
C SER A 394 -3.46 19.98 -22.53
N LEU A 395 -3.50 21.30 -22.76
CA LEU A 395 -2.48 22.26 -22.34
C LEU A 395 -3.08 23.17 -21.27
N LYS A 396 -2.66 23.05 -20.01
CA LYS A 396 -3.09 23.96 -18.93
C LYS A 396 -1.96 24.89 -18.51
N PRO A 397 -2.01 26.20 -18.80
CA PRO A 397 -0.99 27.14 -18.32
C PRO A 397 -1.00 27.15 -16.77
N GLN A 398 0.17 26.95 -16.15
CA GLN A 398 0.33 27.24 -14.72
C GLN A 398 0.12 28.74 -14.50
N SER A 399 -0.51 29.08 -13.38
CA SER A 399 -0.98 30.41 -12.99
C SER A 399 0.00 31.57 -13.29
N PRO A 400 -0.50 32.77 -13.68
CA PRO A 400 0.34 33.86 -14.15
C PRO A 400 0.77 34.77 -12.99
N LYS A 401 1.68 34.35 -12.10
CA LYS A 401 2.41 35.30 -11.23
C LYS A 401 3.86 34.85 -11.02
N SER A 402 4.79 35.71 -11.48
CA SER A 402 6.25 35.71 -11.27
C SER A 402 7.14 34.89 -12.23
N ALA A 403 7.53 35.49 -13.36
CA ALA A 403 8.93 35.61 -13.80
C ALA A 403 9.05 36.40 -15.12
N PRO A 404 10.07 37.26 -15.28
CA PRO A 404 10.22 38.14 -16.44
C PRO A 404 10.60 37.38 -17.72
N ALA A 405 10.14 37.95 -18.83
CA ALA A 405 10.32 37.45 -20.19
C ALA A 405 11.72 37.79 -20.73
N SER A 406 12.66 36.85 -20.62
CA SER A 406 13.80 36.74 -21.54
C SER A 406 14.57 35.46 -21.28
N ILE A 407 14.72 34.63 -22.32
CA ILE A 407 15.60 33.45 -22.45
C ILE A 407 15.00 32.12 -21.90
N GLN A 408 14.88 31.10 -22.79
CA GLN A 408 14.39 29.71 -22.60
C GLN A 408 12.85 29.46 -22.57
N GLN A 409 12.10 29.85 -23.61
CA GLN A 409 10.66 29.57 -23.71
C GLN A 409 10.29 28.16 -24.26
N GLY A 410 11.15 27.49 -25.05
CA GLY A 410 10.81 26.19 -25.66
C GLY A 410 10.77 24.98 -24.70
N GLU A 411 11.55 24.98 -23.61
CA GLU A 411 11.57 23.88 -22.64
C GLU A 411 10.40 23.93 -21.63
N ARG A 412 9.84 25.11 -21.38
CA ARG A 412 8.71 25.29 -20.44
C ARG A 412 7.41 24.71 -20.99
N SER A 413 7.22 24.70 -22.31
CA SER A 413 5.99 24.27 -22.97
C SER A 413 5.68 22.77 -22.82
N TRP A 414 6.70 21.93 -22.66
CA TRP A 414 6.52 20.49 -22.45
C TRP A 414 6.03 20.12 -21.04
N LYS A 415 6.27 20.98 -20.03
CA LYS A 415 5.78 20.80 -18.66
C LYS A 415 4.31 21.19 -18.48
N ILE A 416 3.70 21.74 -19.53
CA ILE A 416 2.30 22.22 -19.58
C ILE A 416 1.36 21.13 -20.13
N LEU A 417 1.92 20.08 -20.74
CA LEU A 417 1.17 18.93 -21.25
C LEU A 417 0.51 18.15 -20.10
N ARG A 418 -0.79 17.92 -20.24
CA ARG A 418 -1.59 17.15 -19.30
C ARG A 418 -2.42 16.13 -20.06
N LEU A 419 -2.39 14.89 -19.61
CA LEU A 419 -3.23 13.83 -20.13
C LEU A 419 -4.44 13.69 -19.21
N ASP A 420 -5.63 13.94 -19.74
CA ASP A 420 -6.88 13.79 -19.02
C ASP A 420 -7.55 12.47 -19.45
N TYR A 421 -7.97 11.68 -18.46
CA TYR A 421 -8.62 10.38 -18.67
C TYR A 421 -10.10 10.49 -18.33
N ASN A 422 -10.95 10.24 -19.33
CA ASN A 422 -12.39 10.29 -19.17
C ASN A 422 -12.92 8.95 -18.63
N ALA A 423 -12.88 8.81 -17.31
CA ALA A 423 -13.37 7.60 -16.64
C ALA A 423 -14.91 7.53 -16.70
N LYS A 424 -15.45 6.50 -17.36
CA LYS A 424 -16.89 6.21 -17.32
C LYS A 424 -17.30 5.66 -15.96
N TRP A 425 -18.58 5.80 -15.62
CA TRP A 425 -19.14 5.13 -14.45
C TRP A 425 -18.97 3.62 -14.54
N PRO A 426 -18.59 2.93 -13.46
CA PRO A 426 -18.39 3.36 -12.06
C PRO A 426 -16.94 3.77 -11.69
N LEU A 427 -16.03 3.78 -12.66
CA LEU A 427 -14.59 3.89 -12.44
C LEU A 427 -14.14 5.30 -12.04
N HIS A 428 -14.92 6.32 -12.38
CA HIS A 428 -14.65 7.72 -11.99
C HIS A 428 -14.53 7.90 -10.45
N LYS A 429 -15.14 7.00 -9.66
CA LYS A 429 -15.04 6.99 -8.19
C LYS A 429 -13.63 6.62 -7.71
N LEU A 430 -12.94 5.73 -8.44
CA LEU A 430 -11.54 5.39 -8.18
C LEU A 430 -10.61 6.45 -8.78
N PHE A 431 -10.87 6.86 -10.03
CA PHE A 431 -10.07 7.83 -10.78
C PHE A 431 -10.53 9.27 -10.54
N THR A 432 -10.41 9.71 -9.29
CA THR A 432 -10.69 11.10 -8.91
C THR A 432 -9.73 12.08 -9.60
N PRO A 433 -10.10 13.37 -9.76
CA PRO A 433 -9.20 14.38 -10.33
C PRO A 433 -7.85 14.46 -9.61
N ALA A 434 -7.85 14.34 -8.28
CA ALA A 434 -6.62 14.31 -7.47
C ALA A 434 -5.72 13.10 -7.77
N VAL A 435 -6.31 11.94 -8.10
CA VAL A 435 -5.57 10.75 -8.55
C VAL A 435 -4.98 10.98 -9.94
N GLN A 436 -5.74 11.59 -10.85
CA GLN A 436 -5.25 11.93 -12.19
C GLN A 436 -4.09 12.94 -12.14
N ASP A 437 -4.11 13.90 -11.21
CA ASP A 437 -2.99 14.84 -11.00
C ASP A 437 -1.69 14.10 -10.64
N LYS A 438 -1.77 13.07 -9.80
CA LYS A 438 -0.60 12.24 -9.43
C LYS A 438 -0.08 11.44 -10.64
N TYR A 439 -0.98 10.85 -11.43
CA TYR A 439 -0.59 10.18 -12.68
C TYR A 439 0.07 11.15 -13.67
N ASN A 440 -0.46 12.37 -13.81
CA ASN A 440 0.11 13.39 -14.68
C ASN A 440 1.51 13.85 -14.24
N ALA A 441 1.75 13.96 -12.93
CA ALA A 441 3.08 14.27 -12.40
C ALA A 441 4.10 13.19 -12.78
N ILE A 442 3.73 11.91 -12.66
CA ILE A 442 4.57 10.77 -13.09
C ILE A 442 4.76 10.78 -14.61
N PHE A 443 3.68 10.93 -15.38
CA PHE A 443 3.69 10.96 -16.84
C PHE A 443 4.63 12.04 -17.38
N THR A 444 4.53 13.27 -16.87
CA THR A 444 5.36 14.40 -17.32
C THR A 444 6.86 14.11 -17.11
N PHE A 445 7.21 13.50 -15.97
CA PHE A 445 8.57 13.12 -15.67
C PHE A 445 9.08 12.00 -16.59
N LEU A 446 8.30 10.93 -16.76
CA LEU A 446 8.66 9.82 -17.64
C LEU A 446 8.81 10.28 -19.09
N LEU A 447 7.93 11.18 -19.54
CA LEU A 447 7.96 11.74 -20.89
C LEU A 447 9.24 12.56 -21.13
N ASP A 448 9.70 13.33 -20.14
CA ASP A 448 10.94 14.11 -20.25
C ASP A 448 12.18 13.20 -20.38
N VAL A 449 12.25 12.13 -19.60
CA VAL A 449 13.31 11.11 -19.71
C VAL A 449 13.28 10.44 -21.09
N ARG A 450 12.08 10.05 -21.58
CA ARG A 450 11.92 9.45 -22.90
C ARG A 450 12.29 10.42 -24.03
N ARG A 451 11.99 11.71 -23.88
CA ARG A 451 12.38 12.76 -24.82
C ARG A 451 13.90 12.91 -24.88
N ALA A 452 14.58 12.93 -23.73
CA ALA A 452 16.03 13.00 -23.68
C ALA A 452 16.68 11.82 -24.42
N GLN A 453 16.18 10.60 -24.19
CA GLN A 453 16.62 9.39 -24.90
C GLN A 453 16.41 9.52 -26.42
N TYR A 454 15.21 9.93 -26.84
CA TYR A 454 14.89 10.09 -28.27
C TYR A 454 15.81 11.10 -28.96
N ARG A 455 16.05 12.27 -28.36
CA ARG A 455 16.93 13.30 -28.94
C ARG A 455 18.38 12.82 -29.06
N LEU A 456 18.91 12.13 -28.05
CA LEU A 456 20.26 11.53 -28.11
C LEU A 456 20.38 10.48 -29.23
N GLN A 457 19.31 9.73 -29.50
CA GLN A 457 19.24 8.78 -30.61
C GLN A 457 19.16 9.49 -31.97
N GLN A 458 18.38 10.57 -32.09
CA GLN A 458 18.33 11.36 -33.33
C GLN A 458 19.69 11.97 -33.67
N LEU A 459 20.40 12.51 -32.68
CA LEU A 459 21.77 13.00 -32.86
C LEU A 459 22.71 11.93 -33.40
N TRP A 460 22.59 10.69 -32.92
CA TRP A 460 23.40 9.59 -33.43
C TRP A 460 23.14 9.32 -34.92
N ILE A 461 21.87 9.33 -35.33
CA ILE A 461 21.48 9.13 -36.72
C ILE A 461 22.05 10.26 -37.59
N MET A 462 21.99 11.51 -37.10
CA MET A 462 22.57 12.66 -37.79
C MET A 462 24.10 12.54 -37.93
N GLN A 463 24.80 12.17 -36.86
CA GLN A 463 26.25 11.95 -36.86
C GLN A 463 26.67 10.79 -37.79
N MET A 464 25.93 9.68 -37.81
CA MET A 464 26.24 8.54 -38.67
C MET A 464 26.02 8.82 -40.16
N ARG A 465 25.07 9.69 -40.50
CA ARG A 465 24.86 10.17 -41.88
C ARG A 465 25.99 11.09 -42.36
N ALA A 466 26.68 11.76 -41.45
CA ALA A 466 27.71 12.77 -41.72
C ALA A 466 29.16 12.22 -41.68
N LYS A 467 29.35 10.89 -41.60
CA LYS A 467 30.65 10.21 -41.44
C LYS A 467 31.73 10.57 -42.49
N ASN A 468 31.36 11.32 -43.54
CA ASN A 468 32.24 11.71 -44.64
C ASN A 468 32.83 13.13 -44.52
N ASN A 469 32.52 13.95 -43.50
CA ASN A 469 32.81 15.40 -43.60
C ASN A 469 33.26 16.16 -42.32
N GLU A 470 33.81 15.52 -41.27
CA GLU A 470 34.24 16.25 -40.06
C GLU A 470 35.63 15.90 -39.52
N ASP A 471 36.27 16.89 -38.90
CA ASP A 471 37.55 16.82 -38.20
C ASP A 471 37.56 15.79 -37.04
N ALA A 472 38.66 15.03 -36.94
CA ALA A 472 38.75 13.82 -36.13
C ALA A 472 38.81 14.04 -34.60
N ALA A 473 39.16 15.23 -34.10
CA ALA A 473 39.39 15.44 -32.65
C ALA A 473 38.13 15.90 -31.89
N THR A 474 37.38 16.85 -32.45
CA THR A 474 36.15 17.41 -31.82
C THR A 474 35.01 16.39 -31.86
N SER A 475 34.95 15.58 -32.92
CA SER A 475 33.96 14.51 -33.10
C SER A 475 34.12 13.37 -32.09
N VAL A 476 35.34 13.04 -31.67
CA VAL A 476 35.59 11.99 -30.66
C VAL A 476 35.07 12.39 -29.28
N LEU A 477 35.31 13.63 -28.83
CA LEU A 477 34.83 14.10 -27.53
C LEU A 477 33.29 14.19 -27.52
N GLN A 478 32.68 14.69 -28.59
CA GLN A 478 31.22 14.72 -28.75
C GLN A 478 30.62 13.31 -28.73
N TRP A 479 31.26 12.35 -29.40
CA TRP A 479 30.82 10.96 -29.42
C TRP A 479 30.91 10.32 -28.03
N ALA A 480 32.02 10.52 -27.33
CA ALA A 480 32.23 10.02 -25.97
C ALA A 480 31.19 10.58 -25.00
N LEU A 481 30.95 11.90 -25.04
CA LEU A 481 29.97 12.56 -24.18
C LEU A 481 28.55 12.07 -24.47
N ARG A 482 28.15 11.98 -25.75
CA ARG A 482 26.84 11.45 -26.15
C ARG A 482 26.66 10.00 -25.68
N HIS A 483 27.69 9.16 -25.83
CA HIS A 483 27.64 7.78 -25.39
C HIS A 483 27.46 7.68 -23.87
N HIS A 484 28.17 8.50 -23.10
CA HIS A 484 28.05 8.54 -21.64
C HIS A 484 26.66 9.02 -21.18
N MET A 485 26.13 10.09 -21.80
CA MET A 485 24.76 10.55 -21.55
C MET A 485 23.72 9.48 -21.89
N ASN A 486 23.87 8.79 -23.02
CA ASN A 486 22.95 7.73 -23.43
C ASN A 486 22.98 6.53 -22.48
N LEU A 487 24.19 6.11 -22.06
CA LEU A 487 24.35 5.03 -21.08
C LEU A 487 23.65 5.37 -19.76
N LEU A 488 23.79 6.61 -19.27
CA LEU A 488 23.13 7.04 -18.03
C LEU A 488 21.60 7.01 -18.17
N ILE A 489 21.07 7.62 -19.24
CA ILE A 489 19.62 7.68 -19.48
C ILE A 489 19.02 6.29 -19.71
N ASP A 490 19.68 5.41 -20.46
CA ASP A 490 19.22 4.04 -20.68
C ASP A 490 19.14 3.25 -19.36
N ASN A 491 20.11 3.42 -18.45
CA ASN A 491 20.08 2.79 -17.14
C ASN A 491 18.97 3.35 -16.23
N ILE A 492 18.76 4.66 -16.24
CA ILE A 492 17.66 5.32 -15.50
C ILE A 492 16.32 4.84 -16.04
N GLN A 493 16.16 4.81 -17.36
CA GLN A 493 14.93 4.39 -18.02
C GLN A 493 14.62 2.92 -17.74
N TYR A 494 15.63 2.04 -17.78
CA TYR A 494 15.47 0.63 -17.45
C TYR A 494 15.02 0.44 -16.00
N TYR A 495 15.63 1.16 -15.05
CA TYR A 495 15.21 1.12 -13.64
C TYR A 495 13.77 1.58 -13.45
N LEU A 496 13.39 2.71 -14.06
CA LEU A 496 12.05 3.25 -13.96
C LEU A 496 11.02 2.27 -14.54
N GLN A 497 11.25 1.74 -15.74
CA GLN A 497 10.26 0.86 -16.39
C GLN A 497 10.22 -0.54 -15.78
N VAL A 498 11.36 -1.21 -15.65
CA VAL A 498 11.41 -2.64 -15.30
C VAL A 498 11.37 -2.85 -13.78
N ASP A 499 12.22 -2.15 -13.04
CA ASP A 499 12.35 -2.41 -11.60
C ASP A 499 11.25 -1.73 -10.77
N VAL A 500 10.79 -0.55 -11.19
CA VAL A 500 9.75 0.23 -10.49
C VAL A 500 8.37 -0.02 -11.08
N LEU A 501 8.10 0.42 -12.32
CA LEU A 501 6.74 0.43 -12.87
C LEU A 501 6.17 -0.98 -13.09
N GLU A 502 6.90 -1.89 -13.74
CA GLU A 502 6.43 -3.27 -13.96
C GLU A 502 6.27 -4.04 -12.65
N SER A 503 7.23 -3.91 -11.72
CA SER A 503 7.19 -4.57 -10.41
C SER A 503 5.99 -4.12 -9.58
N GLN A 504 5.80 -2.80 -9.43
CA GLN A 504 4.69 -2.24 -8.65
C GLN A 504 3.34 -2.52 -9.32
N TYR A 505 3.26 -2.52 -10.66
CA TYR A 505 2.03 -2.86 -11.37
C TYR A 505 1.65 -4.32 -11.18
N TRP A 506 2.63 -5.23 -11.20
CA TRP A 506 2.37 -6.64 -10.95
C TRP A 506 1.84 -6.88 -9.54
N GLN A 507 2.41 -6.21 -8.51
CA GLN A 507 1.89 -6.24 -7.14
C GLN A 507 0.45 -5.74 -7.05
N LEU A 508 0.12 -4.62 -7.73
CA LEU A 508 -1.24 -4.09 -7.78
C LEU A 508 -2.24 -5.12 -8.34
N ILE A 509 -1.93 -5.71 -9.50
CA ILE A 509 -2.82 -6.70 -10.13
C ILE A 509 -2.96 -7.97 -9.28
N GLU A 510 -1.88 -8.41 -8.62
CA GLU A 510 -1.92 -9.57 -7.74
C GLU A 510 -2.82 -9.33 -6.51
N GLU A 511 -2.72 -8.17 -5.87
CA GLU A 511 -3.53 -7.80 -4.70
C GLU A 511 -5.00 -7.55 -5.07
N ILE A 512 -5.27 -6.98 -6.24
CA ILE A 512 -6.62 -6.89 -6.83
C ILE A 512 -7.19 -8.31 -7.02
N GLY A 513 -6.39 -9.28 -7.49
CA GLY A 513 -6.83 -10.66 -7.65
C GLY A 513 -7.17 -11.40 -6.35
N LYS A 514 -6.63 -10.96 -5.20
CA LYS A 514 -6.82 -11.62 -3.89
C LYS A 514 -8.01 -11.08 -3.11
N THR A 515 -8.41 -9.83 -3.36
CA THR A 515 -9.31 -9.08 -2.48
C THR A 515 -10.73 -9.01 -3.04
N ARG A 516 -11.72 -8.75 -2.17
CA ARG A 516 -13.15 -8.62 -2.53
C ARG A 516 -13.80 -7.38 -1.91
N ASP A 517 -13.00 -6.42 -1.50
CA ASP A 517 -13.45 -5.20 -0.80
C ASP A 517 -12.98 -3.97 -1.60
N TYR A 518 -13.91 -3.12 -2.01
CA TYR A 518 -13.63 -1.91 -2.77
C TYR A 518 -12.76 -0.90 -2.00
N GLN A 519 -12.91 -0.75 -0.68
CA GLN A 519 -12.07 0.16 0.09
C GLN A 519 -10.63 -0.33 0.15
N HIS A 520 -10.45 -1.64 0.24
CA HIS A 520 -9.13 -2.24 0.17
C HIS A 520 -8.51 -2.02 -1.23
N LEU A 521 -9.28 -2.18 -2.31
CA LEU A 521 -8.85 -1.82 -3.67
C LEU A 521 -8.39 -0.36 -3.76
N ALA A 522 -9.20 0.59 -3.29
CA ALA A 522 -8.88 2.01 -3.35
C ALA A 522 -7.59 2.33 -2.57
N SER A 523 -7.41 1.70 -1.40
CA SER A 523 -6.19 1.81 -0.60
C SER A 523 -4.97 1.21 -1.32
N THR A 524 -5.10 0.02 -1.90
CA THR A 524 -4.01 -0.63 -2.66
C THR A 524 -3.60 0.20 -3.88
N HIS A 525 -4.56 0.77 -4.61
CA HIS A 525 -4.29 1.70 -5.71
C HIS A 525 -3.60 2.98 -5.25
N HIS A 526 -4.04 3.56 -4.13
CA HIS A 526 -3.38 4.71 -3.53
C HIS A 526 -1.93 4.40 -3.13
N ASN A 527 -1.70 3.25 -2.47
CA ASN A 527 -0.38 2.79 -2.07
C ASN A 527 0.52 2.53 -3.27
N PHE A 528 -0.03 1.99 -4.36
CA PHE A 528 0.67 1.82 -5.63
C PHE A 528 1.18 3.17 -6.17
N LEU A 529 0.31 4.19 -6.22
CA LEU A 529 0.69 5.53 -6.70
C LEU A 529 1.72 6.21 -5.79
N VAL A 530 1.55 6.12 -4.46
CA VAL A 530 2.52 6.66 -3.50
C VAL A 530 3.88 5.97 -3.66
N SER A 531 3.88 4.65 -3.83
CA SER A 531 5.11 3.87 -4.00
C SER A 531 5.82 4.20 -5.31
N ILE A 532 5.10 4.31 -6.44
CA ILE A 532 5.71 4.72 -7.71
C ILE A 532 6.25 6.14 -7.61
N THR A 533 5.49 7.09 -7.05
CA THR A 533 5.93 8.49 -6.91
C THR A 533 7.21 8.57 -6.07
N ALA A 534 7.32 7.79 -5.00
CA ALA A 534 8.51 7.71 -4.16
C ALA A 534 9.69 7.05 -4.89
N GLN A 535 9.48 5.92 -5.57
CA GLN A 535 10.53 5.17 -6.28
C GLN A 535 10.99 5.85 -7.58
N CYS A 536 10.16 6.68 -8.21
CA CYS A 536 10.56 7.59 -9.29
C CYS A 536 11.31 8.84 -8.76
N PHE A 537 11.56 8.93 -7.46
CA PHE A 537 12.25 10.04 -6.79
C PHE A 537 11.55 11.40 -6.87
N LEU A 538 10.25 11.44 -7.16
CA LEU A 538 9.50 12.69 -7.28
C LEU A 538 9.25 13.34 -5.91
N ASN A 539 9.13 12.53 -4.85
CA ASN A 539 8.96 13.04 -3.47
C ASN A 539 10.27 13.59 -2.86
N ASN A 540 11.44 13.14 -3.33
CA ASN A 540 12.72 13.59 -2.80
C ASN A 540 13.25 14.75 -3.64
N GLN A 541 13.07 15.97 -3.13
CA GLN A 541 13.45 17.19 -3.85
C GLN A 541 14.94 17.23 -4.23
N MET A 542 15.84 16.65 -3.44
CA MET A 542 17.28 16.64 -3.74
C MET A 542 17.59 15.78 -4.99
N VAL A 543 17.03 14.57 -5.05
CA VAL A 543 17.24 13.66 -6.19
C VAL A 543 16.51 14.18 -7.43
N SER A 544 15.27 14.64 -7.26
CA SER A 544 14.48 15.23 -8.35
C SER A 544 15.19 16.44 -8.96
N ASN A 545 15.74 17.35 -8.14
CA ASN A 545 16.53 18.49 -8.63
C ASN A 545 17.80 18.06 -9.36
N ALA A 546 18.52 17.05 -8.84
CA ALA A 546 19.73 16.53 -9.49
C ALA A 546 19.41 15.88 -10.86
N LEU A 547 18.33 15.08 -10.94
CA LEU A 547 17.85 14.48 -12.18
C LEU A 547 17.36 15.53 -13.18
N GLN A 548 16.61 16.53 -12.73
CA GLN A 548 16.18 17.64 -13.59
C GLN A 548 17.37 18.45 -14.12
N ARG A 549 18.41 18.67 -13.31
CA ARG A 549 19.64 19.32 -13.75
C ARG A 549 20.36 18.50 -14.81
N LEU A 550 20.45 17.18 -14.64
CA LEU A 550 21.03 16.25 -15.63
C LEU A 550 20.25 16.26 -16.95
N LEU A 551 18.92 16.14 -16.89
CA LEU A 551 18.05 16.20 -18.07
C LEU A 551 18.19 17.54 -18.80
N LYS A 552 18.26 18.66 -18.07
CA LYS A 552 18.50 19.98 -18.66
C LYS A 552 19.85 20.07 -19.37
N LEU A 553 20.92 19.52 -18.79
CA LEU A 553 22.24 19.48 -19.44
C LEU A 553 22.20 18.65 -20.73
N ILE A 554 21.51 17.52 -20.73
CA ILE A 554 21.32 16.67 -21.93
C ILE A 554 20.53 17.42 -22.99
N HIS A 555 19.42 18.07 -22.63
CA HIS A 555 18.62 18.83 -23.59
C HIS A 555 19.38 20.02 -24.18
N ASN A 556 20.16 20.74 -23.37
CA ASN A 556 21.03 21.82 -23.84
C ASN A 556 22.10 21.31 -24.80
N PHE A 557 22.76 20.19 -24.46
CA PHE A 557 23.71 19.54 -25.35
C PHE A 557 23.06 19.18 -26.69
N CYS A 558 21.88 18.58 -26.67
CA CYS A 558 21.14 18.25 -27.89
C CYS A 558 20.81 19.47 -28.74
N THR A 559 20.35 20.56 -28.13
CA THR A 559 20.01 21.79 -28.84
C THR A 559 21.23 22.40 -29.52
N ILE A 560 22.38 22.43 -28.84
CA ILE A 560 23.64 22.95 -29.42
C ILE A 560 24.03 22.10 -30.64
N MET A 561 24.02 20.77 -30.50
CA MET A 561 24.36 19.85 -31.59
C MET A 561 23.39 19.95 -32.78
N GLU A 562 22.10 20.18 -32.54
CA GLU A 562 21.09 20.40 -33.58
C GLU A 562 21.30 21.74 -34.32
N THR A 563 21.70 22.80 -33.60
CA THR A 563 22.00 24.12 -34.20
C THR A 563 23.29 24.15 -35.00
N THR A 564 24.32 23.42 -34.58
CA THR A 564 25.58 23.31 -35.33
C THR A 564 25.35 22.60 -36.67
N TRP A 565 24.58 21.51 -36.67
CA TRP A 565 24.23 20.78 -37.89
C TRP A 565 23.40 21.60 -38.88
N SER A 566 22.44 22.39 -38.38
CA SER A 566 21.60 23.25 -39.22
C SER A 566 22.41 24.35 -39.93
N SER A 567 23.56 24.73 -39.37
CA SER A 567 24.45 25.75 -39.92
C SER A 567 25.40 25.19 -41.00
N ASP A 568 25.86 23.95 -40.86
CA ASP A 568 26.77 23.30 -41.83
C ASP A 568 26.06 22.79 -43.10
N SER A 569 24.77 22.44 -43.03
CA SER A 569 23.99 22.01 -44.20
C SER A 569 23.80 23.11 -45.27
N LYS A 570 24.08 24.38 -44.95
CA LYS A 570 24.00 25.52 -45.89
C LYS A 570 25.33 25.91 -46.53
N ARG A 571 26.47 25.29 -46.16
CA ARG A 571 27.78 25.60 -46.76
C ARG A 571 28.02 24.74 -48.01
N VAL A 572 27.63 25.25 -49.18
CA VAL A 572 28.18 24.79 -50.46
C VAL A 572 29.68 25.13 -50.47
N PRO A 573 30.59 24.19 -50.81
CA PRO A 573 32.01 24.47 -50.79
C PRO A 573 32.38 25.41 -51.94
N ARG A 574 32.54 26.70 -51.65
CA ARG A 574 33.32 27.60 -52.50
C ARG A 574 34.75 27.64 -51.98
N PHE A 575 35.65 27.17 -52.83
CA PHE A 575 37.08 27.27 -52.68
C PHE A 575 37.46 28.77 -52.67
N ASP A 576 37.95 29.30 -51.55
CA ASP A 576 39.10 30.22 -51.50
C ASP A 576 39.40 30.75 -50.09
N SER A 577 40.71 30.75 -49.79
CA SER A 577 41.45 31.56 -48.80
C SER A 577 41.09 31.49 -47.31
N THR A 578 42.00 30.85 -46.57
CA THR A 578 42.46 31.14 -45.21
C THR A 578 42.06 32.51 -44.64
N SER A 579 41.21 32.51 -43.62
CA SER A 579 41.07 33.62 -42.67
C SER A 579 41.16 33.10 -41.22
N SER A 580 42.01 33.76 -40.44
CA SER A 580 42.31 33.52 -39.02
C SER A 580 41.11 33.68 -38.07
N SER A 581 39.93 34.03 -38.56
CA SER A 581 38.68 34.14 -37.80
C SER A 581 37.89 32.83 -37.68
N GLU A 582 38.12 31.82 -38.53
CA GLU A 582 37.42 30.54 -38.41
C GLU A 582 37.99 29.66 -37.28
N GLN A 583 39.29 29.76 -36.99
CA GLN A 583 39.96 29.01 -35.93
C GLN A 583 39.56 29.43 -34.50
N SER A 584 39.15 30.69 -34.26
CA SER A 584 38.60 31.13 -32.97
C SER A 584 37.21 30.52 -32.69
N SER A 585 36.35 30.45 -33.70
CA SER A 585 35.00 29.85 -33.55
C SER A 585 35.04 28.33 -33.29
N ILE A 586 36.04 27.63 -33.84
CA ILE A 586 36.25 26.18 -33.64
C ILE A 586 36.82 25.91 -32.24
N THR A 587 37.73 26.76 -31.76
CA THR A 587 38.28 26.66 -30.40
C THR A 587 37.25 26.99 -29.33
N ASP A 588 36.38 27.98 -29.55
CA ASP A 588 35.25 28.29 -28.67
C ASP A 588 34.24 27.13 -28.59
N ARG A 589 33.95 26.44 -29.70
CA ARG A 589 33.07 25.25 -29.73
C ARG A 589 33.66 24.06 -28.94
N ALA A 590 34.95 23.78 -29.14
CA ALA A 590 35.63 22.73 -28.40
C ALA A 590 35.74 23.07 -26.90
N LYS A 591 35.79 24.36 -26.54
CA LYS A 591 35.74 24.83 -25.16
C LYS A 591 34.35 24.63 -24.53
N GLN A 592 33.27 25.01 -25.23
CA GLN A 592 31.90 24.78 -24.77
C GLN A 592 31.59 23.31 -24.53
N ILE A 593 31.99 22.40 -25.44
CA ILE A 593 31.75 20.96 -25.28
C ILE A 593 32.51 20.39 -24.07
N ARG A 594 33.73 20.89 -23.80
CA ARG A 594 34.50 20.51 -22.61
C ARG A 594 33.84 20.98 -21.32
N GLU A 595 33.39 22.24 -21.27
CA GLU A 595 32.64 22.77 -20.13
C GLU A 595 31.36 21.97 -19.86
N PHE A 596 30.65 21.53 -20.91
CA PHE A 596 29.50 20.63 -20.78
C PHE A 596 29.86 19.23 -20.28
N SER A 597 30.97 18.65 -20.74
CA SER A 597 31.46 17.36 -20.25
C SER A 597 31.74 17.42 -18.75
N GLU A 598 32.47 18.44 -18.30
CA GLU A 598 32.77 18.65 -16.88
C GLU A 598 31.51 18.94 -16.05
N ALA A 599 30.56 19.73 -16.58
CA ALA A 599 29.31 20.00 -15.89
C ALA A 599 28.44 18.73 -15.76
N PHE A 600 28.42 17.89 -16.80
CA PHE A 600 27.69 16.63 -16.80
C PHE A 600 28.30 15.61 -15.85
N GLU A 601 29.62 15.42 -15.88
CA GLU A 601 30.33 14.51 -14.97
C GLU A 601 30.13 14.91 -13.50
N ARG A 602 30.20 16.21 -13.18
CA ARG A 602 29.90 16.71 -11.82
C ARG A 602 28.45 16.45 -11.43
N ALA A 603 27.50 16.69 -12.33
CA ALA A 603 26.09 16.43 -12.04
C ALA A 603 25.80 14.93 -11.85
N ALA A 604 26.47 14.06 -12.62
CA ALA A 604 26.34 12.60 -12.51
C ALA A 604 26.99 12.08 -11.22
N ALA A 605 28.16 12.61 -10.83
CA ALA A 605 28.82 12.31 -9.56
C ALA A 605 27.97 12.77 -8.36
N GLN A 606 27.38 13.97 -8.43
CA GLN A 606 26.46 14.47 -7.42
C GLN A 606 25.23 13.57 -7.26
N LEU A 607 24.61 13.14 -8.37
CA LEU A 607 23.50 12.19 -8.32
C LEU A 607 23.92 10.88 -7.66
N PHE A 608 25.08 10.34 -8.02
CA PHE A 608 25.62 9.11 -7.43
C PHE A 608 25.85 9.25 -5.91
N LEU A 609 26.44 10.36 -5.47
CA LEU A 609 26.65 10.64 -4.05
C LEU A 609 25.34 10.72 -3.28
N ILE A 610 24.35 11.46 -3.80
CA ILE A 610 23.03 11.58 -3.17
C ILE A 610 22.34 10.21 -3.09
N LEU A 611 22.36 9.42 -4.17
CA LEU A 611 21.77 8.08 -4.18
C LEU A 611 22.49 7.13 -3.20
N SER A 612 23.82 7.23 -3.09
CA SER A 612 24.62 6.44 -2.14
C SER A 612 24.33 6.79 -0.68
N ASN A 613 24.09 8.06 -0.36
CA ASN A 613 23.68 8.49 0.97
C ASN A 613 22.25 8.05 1.32
N LEU A 614 21.34 8.02 0.34
CA LEU A 614 19.98 7.49 0.54
C LEU A 614 19.96 5.98 0.83
N LYS A 615 20.94 5.23 0.32
CA LYS A 615 21.13 3.80 0.63
C LYS A 615 21.33 3.55 2.13
N LEU A 616 21.98 4.48 2.85
CA LEU A 616 22.28 4.33 4.28
C LEU A 616 21.04 4.46 5.17
N HIS A 617 19.98 5.15 4.71
CA HIS A 617 18.81 5.44 5.55
C HIS A 617 17.52 4.71 5.15
N GLN A 618 17.29 4.41 3.86
CA GLN A 618 16.02 3.81 3.39
C GLN A 618 16.18 2.89 2.15
N GLY A 619 17.35 2.30 1.91
CA GLY A 619 17.67 1.65 0.63
C GLY A 619 16.72 0.52 0.20
N SER A 620 15.80 0.78 -0.74
CA SER A 620 15.10 -0.27 -1.46
C SER A 620 16.09 -1.13 -2.25
N GLN A 621 15.82 -2.43 -2.38
CA GLN A 621 16.66 -3.36 -3.14
C GLN A 621 16.91 -2.85 -4.58
N TYR A 622 15.93 -2.18 -5.18
CA TYR A 622 15.99 -1.64 -6.53
C TYR A 622 16.91 -0.42 -6.65
N THR A 623 16.90 0.50 -5.68
CA THR A 623 17.80 1.66 -5.67
C THR A 623 19.26 1.22 -5.58
N SER A 624 19.54 0.14 -4.84
CA SER A 624 20.90 -0.45 -4.79
C SER A 624 21.33 -1.04 -6.14
N GLN A 625 20.41 -1.65 -6.89
CA GLN A 625 20.69 -2.16 -8.22
C GLN A 625 20.93 -1.04 -9.23
N LEU A 626 20.18 0.06 -9.15
CA LEU A 626 20.41 1.26 -9.97
C LEU A 626 21.82 1.82 -9.74
N ILE A 627 22.23 1.98 -8.48
CA ILE A 627 23.58 2.48 -8.13
C ILE A 627 24.67 1.57 -8.71
N MET A 628 24.50 0.24 -8.61
CA MET A 628 25.44 -0.71 -9.20
C MET A 628 25.49 -0.64 -10.74
N ARG A 629 24.35 -0.39 -11.39
CA ARG A 629 24.30 -0.26 -12.87
C ARG A 629 24.91 1.04 -13.35
N ILE A 630 24.65 2.15 -12.66
CA ILE A 630 25.25 3.47 -12.95
C ILE A 630 26.78 3.41 -12.74
N ASP A 631 27.25 2.67 -11.74
CA ASP A 631 28.69 2.58 -11.40
C ASP A 631 29.32 1.21 -11.72
N TYR A 632 28.83 0.51 -12.75
CA TYR A 632 29.29 -0.84 -13.10
C TYR A 632 30.82 -0.92 -13.34
N ASN A 633 31.42 0.15 -13.87
CA ASN A 633 32.88 0.26 -14.13
C ASN A 633 33.66 1.07 -13.08
N LYS A 634 33.04 1.41 -11.94
CA LYS A 634 33.61 2.36 -10.95
C LYS A 634 33.97 3.72 -11.53
N PHE A 635 33.31 4.13 -12.61
CA PHE A 635 33.62 5.39 -13.30
C PHE A 635 33.15 6.59 -12.47
N CYS A 636 31.91 6.53 -11.96
CA CYS A 636 31.32 7.59 -11.15
C CYS A 636 31.96 7.63 -9.76
N SER A 637 32.31 6.48 -9.17
CA SER A 637 33.02 6.44 -7.88
C SER A 637 34.42 7.02 -7.95
N LYS A 638 35.17 6.83 -9.06
CA LYS A 638 36.48 7.46 -9.26
C LYS A 638 36.41 8.98 -9.37
N SER A 639 35.46 9.53 -10.14
CA SER A 639 35.25 10.98 -10.21
C SER A 639 34.75 11.57 -8.89
N ALA A 640 33.85 10.88 -8.18
CA ALA A 640 33.37 11.32 -6.87
C ALA A 640 34.50 11.34 -5.81
N THR A 641 35.42 10.36 -5.81
CA THR A 641 36.61 10.39 -4.93
C THR A 641 37.56 11.52 -5.27
N SER A 642 37.70 11.88 -6.55
CA SER A 642 38.50 13.04 -6.99
C SER A 642 37.87 14.36 -6.55
N GLU A 643 36.54 14.47 -6.55
CA GLU A 643 35.83 15.65 -6.05
C GLU A 643 35.87 15.76 -4.52
N LEU A 644 35.75 14.66 -3.77
CA LEU A 644 35.92 14.65 -2.31
C LEU A 644 37.35 15.06 -1.90
N LEU A 645 38.36 14.65 -2.66
CA LEU A 645 39.74 15.11 -2.48
C LEU A 645 39.92 16.60 -2.87
N ALA A 646 39.23 17.08 -3.92
CA ALA A 646 39.28 18.48 -4.34
C ALA A 646 38.48 19.43 -3.41
N THR A 647 37.36 18.99 -2.84
CA THR A 647 36.59 19.76 -1.84
C THR A 647 37.26 19.77 -0.47
N ASN A 648 37.94 18.69 -0.08
CA ASN A 648 38.80 18.69 1.11
C ASN A 648 40.05 19.58 0.98
N MET A 649 40.48 19.91 -0.25
CA MET A 649 41.54 20.90 -0.51
C MET A 649 41.07 22.36 -0.42
N GLN A 650 39.75 22.64 -0.42
CA GLN A 650 39.21 23.99 -0.23
C GLN A 650 38.75 24.27 1.21
N CYS A 651 38.65 23.25 2.06
CA CYS A 651 38.35 23.37 3.49
C CYS A 651 39.58 23.05 4.36
N GLN A 652 40.71 23.73 4.13
CA GLN A 652 41.79 23.82 5.11
C GLN A 652 41.98 25.26 5.57
N GLN A 653 41.08 25.68 6.47
CA GLN A 653 41.35 26.73 7.45
C GLN A 653 40.68 26.39 8.79
N VAL A 654 40.76 25.15 9.26
CA VAL A 654 40.68 24.83 10.69
C VAL A 654 41.60 23.64 10.98
N SER A 655 42.66 23.92 11.77
CA SER A 655 43.48 23.01 12.57
C SER A 655 43.80 21.62 11.99
N ALA A 656 45.02 21.49 11.49
CA ALA A 656 45.74 20.23 11.41
C ALA A 656 46.20 19.84 12.82
N ASP A 657 45.47 18.93 13.47
CA ASP A 657 45.95 18.12 14.60
C ASP A 657 44.98 16.95 14.84
N GLN A 658 44.95 16.01 13.89
CA GLN A 658 44.49 14.62 14.07
C GLN A 658 44.35 13.99 12.67
N LEU A 659 45.39 13.32 12.18
CA LEU A 659 45.31 12.23 11.19
C LEU A 659 46.73 11.75 10.84
N LEU A 660 47.44 11.19 11.83
CA LEU A 660 48.60 10.33 11.60
C LEU A 660 48.95 9.62 12.92
N LEU A 661 48.21 8.54 13.22
CA LEU A 661 48.62 7.38 14.03
C LEU A 661 47.38 6.51 14.27
N GLY A 662 47.46 5.21 13.92
CA GLY A 662 46.41 4.26 14.32
C GLY A 662 46.13 3.11 13.36
N VAL A 663 47.15 2.46 12.81
CA VAL A 663 47.04 1.02 12.51
C VAL A 663 47.08 0.32 13.86
N MET A 664 46.01 -0.42 14.19
CA MET A 664 45.94 -1.64 15.03
C MET A 664 44.58 -1.72 15.73
N ALA A 665 43.97 -2.91 15.65
CA ALA A 665 42.83 -3.32 16.48
C ALA A 665 43.17 -3.20 17.98
N PRO A 666 42.15 -2.99 18.85
CA PRO A 666 41.73 -4.12 19.69
C PRO A 666 40.24 -4.13 20.12
N ASP A 667 39.87 -5.25 20.74
CA ASP A 667 38.66 -5.60 21.48
C ASP A 667 38.15 -4.56 22.51
N ALA A 668 36.82 -4.53 22.70
CA ALA A 668 36.12 -4.45 24.00
C ALA A 668 34.60 -4.54 23.72
N THR A 669 33.94 -5.65 24.03
CA THR A 669 33.07 -5.83 25.23
C THR A 669 32.25 -4.59 25.61
N GLU A 670 30.95 -4.62 25.35
CA GLU A 670 29.98 -3.96 26.22
C GLU A 670 28.67 -4.74 26.27
N THR A 671 28.35 -5.12 27.50
CA THR A 671 27.15 -5.76 28.02
C THR A 671 25.98 -4.79 28.00
N THR A 672 24.88 -5.16 27.36
CA THR A 672 23.56 -4.59 27.66
C THR A 672 22.55 -5.73 27.73
N GLU A 673 21.98 -5.91 28.93
CA GLU A 673 20.91 -6.85 29.23
C GLU A 673 19.69 -6.66 28.30
N PRO A 674 18.98 -7.74 27.91
CA PRO A 674 17.72 -7.60 27.19
C PRO A 674 16.58 -7.33 28.18
N GLY A 675 16.13 -6.07 28.24
CA GLY A 675 14.78 -5.75 28.74
C GLY A 675 13.70 -6.43 27.89
N PRO A 676 12.49 -6.66 28.45
CA PRO A 676 11.50 -7.56 27.87
C PRO A 676 10.98 -6.98 26.54
N LYS A 677 11.34 -7.63 25.43
CA LYS A 677 10.80 -7.27 24.12
C LYS A 677 9.31 -7.56 24.10
N CYS A 678 8.57 -6.48 23.92
CA CYS A 678 7.16 -6.35 23.67
C CYS A 678 6.68 -7.34 22.60
N GLU A 679 5.49 -7.90 22.84
CA GLU A 679 4.82 -8.99 22.13
C GLU A 679 4.28 -8.60 20.73
N SER A 680 4.90 -7.63 20.06
CA SER A 680 4.38 -6.98 18.85
C SER A 680 5.02 -7.41 17.52
N GLU A 681 5.96 -8.37 17.52
CA GLU A 681 6.59 -8.91 16.29
C GLU A 681 5.99 -10.23 15.76
N LYS A 682 4.81 -10.65 16.23
CA LYS A 682 4.08 -11.82 15.69
C LYS A 682 2.98 -11.43 14.70
N LYS A 683 3.34 -10.77 13.60
CA LYS A 683 2.53 -10.74 12.36
C LYS A 683 3.43 -10.87 11.12
N LEU A 684 4.31 -11.87 11.12
CA LEU A 684 4.80 -12.46 9.88
C LEU A 684 3.61 -13.15 9.21
N VAL A 685 3.26 -12.70 7.99
CA VAL A 685 2.39 -13.42 7.06
C VAL A 685 2.78 -14.91 7.12
N GLU A 686 1.87 -15.78 7.54
CA GLU A 686 2.13 -17.23 7.52
C GLU A 686 2.37 -17.65 6.06
N LEU A 687 3.62 -17.70 5.62
CA LEU A 687 3.99 -18.32 4.35
C LEU A 687 3.66 -19.82 4.45
N LYS A 688 2.47 -20.19 3.98
CA LYS A 688 2.00 -21.58 3.94
C LYS A 688 2.32 -22.25 2.61
N LEU A 689 2.47 -23.57 2.65
CA LEU A 689 2.55 -24.40 1.44
C LEU A 689 1.24 -24.30 0.65
N ARG A 690 1.32 -24.08 -0.67
CA ARG A 690 0.17 -23.88 -1.57
C ARG A 690 -0.82 -25.06 -1.58
N HIS A 691 -0.32 -26.28 -1.38
CA HIS A 691 -1.11 -27.51 -1.47
C HIS A 691 -1.09 -28.33 -0.17
N GLY A 692 -0.69 -27.72 0.95
CA GLY A 692 -0.46 -28.42 2.21
C GLY A 692 0.79 -29.32 2.18
N TRP A 693 1.06 -30.00 3.30
CA TRP A 693 2.18 -30.93 3.44
C TRP A 693 1.95 -32.17 2.56
N PRO A 694 2.86 -32.49 1.60
CA PRO A 694 2.59 -33.52 0.58
C PRO A 694 2.89 -34.95 1.04
N PHE A 695 3.45 -35.12 2.23
CA PHE A 695 3.85 -36.42 2.75
C PHE A 695 2.88 -36.92 3.81
N PRO A 696 2.41 -38.18 3.72
CA PRO A 696 1.74 -38.83 4.84
C PRO A 696 2.73 -39.04 6.00
N ASP A 697 2.22 -39.48 7.16
CA ASP A 697 3.08 -39.99 8.22
C ASP A 697 4.00 -41.09 7.66
N MET A 698 5.30 -40.88 7.81
CA MET A 698 6.35 -41.72 7.23
C MET A 698 6.83 -42.80 8.19
N THR A 699 6.31 -42.84 9.42
CA THR A 699 6.56 -43.95 10.36
C THR A 699 5.97 -45.26 9.83
N ASP A 700 4.79 -45.21 9.20
CA ASP A 700 4.21 -46.29 8.39
C ASP A 700 3.61 -45.75 7.07
N PRO A 701 4.44 -45.63 6.00
CA PRO A 701 4.00 -44.98 4.78
C PRO A 701 2.95 -45.84 4.05
N PRO A 702 1.80 -45.25 3.66
CA PRO A 702 0.72 -46.00 3.03
C PRO A 702 1.18 -46.67 1.74
N LEU A 703 0.61 -47.83 1.45
CA LEU A 703 0.97 -48.65 0.28
C LEU A 703 0.97 -47.82 -1.03
N CYS A 704 0.03 -46.89 -1.17
CA CYS A 704 -0.08 -46.01 -2.33
C CYS A 704 1.16 -45.12 -2.51
N PHE A 705 1.75 -44.57 -1.44
CA PHE A 705 2.96 -43.75 -1.50
C PHE A 705 4.19 -44.60 -1.86
N ARG A 706 4.26 -45.81 -1.30
CA ARG A 706 5.33 -46.78 -1.60
C ARG A 706 5.30 -47.21 -3.06
N MET A 707 4.12 -47.49 -3.60
CA MET A 707 3.94 -47.86 -5.02
C MET A 707 4.31 -46.70 -5.95
N LYS A 708 3.82 -45.49 -5.66
CA LYS A 708 4.16 -44.28 -6.43
C LYS A 708 5.67 -44.04 -6.48
N SER A 709 6.32 -44.04 -5.32
CA SER A 709 7.78 -43.82 -5.23
C SER A 709 8.57 -44.94 -5.91
N SER A 710 8.11 -46.19 -5.80
CA SER A 710 8.74 -47.34 -6.48
C SER A 710 8.58 -47.31 -8.00
N PHE A 711 7.70 -46.48 -8.55
CA PHE A 711 7.57 -46.25 -9.98
C PHE A 711 8.36 -45.02 -10.45
N ILE A 712 8.19 -43.87 -9.78
CA ILE A 712 8.80 -42.60 -10.19
C ILE A 712 10.33 -42.62 -10.04
N ILE A 713 10.87 -43.19 -8.95
CA ILE A 713 12.31 -43.19 -8.71
C ILE A 713 13.09 -43.97 -9.79
N PRO A 714 12.71 -45.22 -10.15
CA PRO A 714 13.37 -45.93 -11.26
C PRO A 714 13.18 -45.24 -12.61
N MET A 715 12.01 -44.63 -12.88
CA MET A 715 11.76 -43.88 -14.11
C MET A 715 12.73 -42.70 -14.25
N VAL A 716 12.80 -41.84 -13.23
CA VAL A 716 13.71 -40.68 -13.22
C VAL A 716 15.16 -41.15 -13.21
N GLY A 717 15.50 -42.17 -12.43
CA GLY A 717 16.85 -42.73 -12.39
C GLY A 717 17.32 -43.27 -13.74
N THR A 718 16.43 -43.93 -14.49
CA THR A 718 16.69 -44.40 -15.85
C THR A 718 16.90 -43.24 -16.80
N PHE A 719 16.03 -42.23 -16.77
CA PHE A 719 16.18 -41.00 -17.55
C PHE A 719 17.53 -40.32 -17.28
N SER A 720 17.90 -40.16 -16.01
CA SER A 720 19.18 -39.56 -15.61
C SER A 720 20.38 -40.36 -16.09
N LYS A 721 20.29 -41.69 -16.06
CA LYS A 721 21.34 -42.58 -16.55
C LYS A 721 21.53 -42.45 -18.06
N VAL A 722 20.44 -42.43 -18.81
CA VAL A 722 20.42 -42.23 -20.27
C VAL A 722 20.98 -40.86 -20.61
N LEU A 723 20.43 -39.79 -20.01
CA LEU A 723 20.82 -38.42 -20.31
C LEU A 723 22.28 -38.14 -19.98
N LEU A 724 22.73 -38.53 -18.78
CA LEU A 724 24.07 -38.19 -18.33
C LEU A 724 25.11 -39.12 -18.97
N LYS A 725 24.89 -40.45 -19.02
CA LYS A 725 25.91 -41.42 -19.46
C LYS A 725 25.86 -41.76 -20.95
N TRP A 726 24.68 -41.77 -21.59
CA TRP A 726 24.53 -42.13 -23.00
C TRP A 726 24.43 -40.93 -23.92
N CYS A 727 23.69 -39.89 -23.52
CA CYS A 727 23.53 -38.69 -24.34
C CYS A 727 24.66 -37.67 -24.13
N ASN A 728 25.41 -37.75 -23.03
CA ASN A 728 26.48 -36.81 -22.68
C ASN A 728 27.77 -37.54 -22.29
N LYS A 729 28.89 -36.81 -22.29
CA LYS A 729 30.21 -37.36 -21.96
C LYS A 729 30.57 -36.98 -20.53
N VAL A 730 30.64 -37.96 -19.64
CA VAL A 730 30.95 -37.73 -18.21
C VAL A 730 32.36 -38.14 -17.89
N ASN A 731 33.15 -37.22 -17.33
CA ASN A 731 34.42 -37.53 -16.69
C ASN A 731 34.23 -37.48 -15.18
N GLY A 732 34.28 -38.63 -14.51
CA GLY A 732 34.03 -38.69 -13.09
C GLY A 732 35.20 -39.24 -12.30
N HIS A 733 35.61 -38.50 -11.27
CA HIS A 733 36.72 -38.82 -10.39
C HIS A 733 36.20 -39.25 -9.02
N ASN A 734 36.79 -40.31 -8.46
CA ASN A 734 36.43 -40.88 -7.16
C ASN A 734 34.94 -41.28 -6.99
N ILE A 735 34.22 -41.57 -8.08
CA ILE A 735 32.80 -41.95 -8.04
C ILE A 735 32.54 -43.22 -7.21
N GLN A 736 33.56 -44.09 -7.10
CA GLN A 736 33.51 -45.33 -6.36
C GLN A 736 33.16 -45.08 -4.89
N THR A 737 33.66 -44.01 -4.27
CA THR A 737 33.36 -43.63 -2.89
C THR A 737 31.87 -43.35 -2.69
N LEU A 738 31.25 -42.56 -3.57
CA LEU A 738 29.80 -42.34 -3.59
C LEU A 738 29.02 -43.66 -3.75
N ARG A 739 29.41 -44.50 -4.72
CA ARG A 739 28.74 -45.79 -4.97
C ARG A 739 28.86 -46.76 -3.78
N ASN A 740 30.02 -46.79 -3.13
CA ASN A 740 30.27 -47.65 -1.99
C ASN A 740 29.46 -47.19 -0.77
N LEU A 741 29.41 -45.89 -0.48
CA LEU A 741 28.59 -45.34 0.60
C LEU A 741 27.08 -45.54 0.36
N VAL A 742 26.60 -45.46 -0.88
CA VAL A 742 25.20 -45.74 -1.19
C VAL A 742 24.87 -47.24 -1.03
N ALA A 743 25.76 -48.12 -1.47
CA ALA A 743 25.49 -49.56 -1.52
C ALA A 743 25.79 -50.32 -0.21
N ASN A 744 26.85 -49.93 0.50
CA ASN A 744 27.50 -50.69 1.57
C ASN A 744 27.66 -49.90 2.88
N ARG A 745 26.96 -48.77 3.07
CA ARG A 745 27.00 -48.07 4.36
C ARG A 745 26.48 -48.96 5.50
N PRO A 746 27.06 -48.85 6.72
CA PRO A 746 26.54 -49.56 7.89
C PRO A 746 25.05 -49.26 8.11
N ALA A 747 24.30 -50.26 8.56
CA ALA A 747 22.88 -50.10 8.82
C ALA A 747 22.65 -49.06 9.93
N GLY A 748 21.72 -48.13 9.72
CA GLY A 748 21.42 -47.05 10.66
C GLY A 748 22.35 -45.83 10.56
N THR A 749 23.41 -45.86 9.74
CA THR A 749 24.26 -44.68 9.51
C THR A 749 23.67 -43.77 8.44
N PRO A 750 23.31 -42.51 8.75
CA PRO A 750 22.80 -41.57 7.76
C PRO A 750 23.91 -41.00 6.87
N LEU A 751 23.50 -40.59 5.67
CA LEU A 751 24.38 -39.98 4.67
C LEU A 751 23.83 -38.61 4.29
N VAL A 752 24.67 -37.59 4.31
CA VAL A 752 24.38 -36.26 3.75
C VAL A 752 25.35 -36.00 2.62
N THR A 753 24.84 -35.92 1.39
CA THR A 753 25.66 -35.54 0.24
C THR A 753 25.47 -34.07 -0.10
N VAL A 754 26.54 -33.37 -0.44
CA VAL A 754 26.53 -31.91 -0.65
C VAL A 754 27.20 -31.59 -1.99
N SER A 755 26.56 -30.76 -2.83
CA SER A 755 27.18 -30.30 -4.09
C SER A 755 26.77 -28.87 -4.47
N ASN A 756 27.49 -28.30 -5.44
CA ASN A 756 27.09 -27.05 -6.10
C ASN A 756 25.81 -27.25 -6.95
N HIS A 757 25.16 -26.15 -7.32
CA HIS A 757 23.92 -26.15 -8.08
C HIS A 757 23.97 -25.17 -9.26
N TYR A 758 24.42 -25.63 -10.43
CA TYR A 758 24.54 -24.79 -11.64
C TYR A 758 23.35 -24.89 -12.59
N SER A 759 22.50 -25.92 -12.49
CA SER A 759 21.33 -26.09 -13.36
C SER A 759 20.14 -26.72 -12.62
N CYS A 760 18.92 -26.41 -13.04
CA CYS A 760 17.71 -27.11 -12.56
C CYS A 760 17.74 -28.63 -12.81
N LEU A 761 18.62 -29.11 -13.71
CA LEU A 761 18.77 -30.53 -14.03
C LEU A 761 19.73 -31.28 -13.09
N ASP A 762 20.44 -30.59 -12.20
CA ASP A 762 21.47 -31.21 -11.34
C ASP A 762 20.90 -32.35 -10.49
N ASP A 763 19.82 -32.07 -9.74
CA ASP A 763 19.23 -33.04 -8.82
C ASP A 763 18.65 -34.28 -9.50
N PRO A 764 18.01 -34.28 -10.67
CA PRO A 764 17.71 -35.55 -11.33
C PRO A 764 18.95 -36.17 -11.98
N ALA A 765 19.76 -35.42 -12.74
CA ALA A 765 20.73 -36.01 -13.65
C ALA A 765 22.00 -36.56 -12.99
N LEU A 766 22.55 -35.92 -11.94
CA LEU A 766 23.80 -36.33 -11.31
C LEU A 766 23.79 -37.78 -10.80
N TRP A 767 22.61 -38.30 -10.47
CA TRP A 767 22.47 -39.69 -9.98
C TRP A 767 22.62 -40.73 -11.08
N GLY A 768 22.66 -40.32 -12.36
CA GLY A 768 23.14 -41.17 -13.45
C GLY A 768 24.55 -41.75 -13.19
N LEU A 769 25.30 -41.21 -12.22
CA LEU A 769 26.56 -41.77 -11.74
C LEU A 769 26.40 -43.09 -10.96
N LEU A 770 25.25 -43.39 -10.36
CA LEU A 770 25.01 -44.58 -9.54
C LEU A 770 24.85 -45.87 -10.37
N ARG A 771 24.90 -47.05 -9.74
CA ARG A 771 24.69 -48.34 -10.43
C ARG A 771 23.20 -48.55 -10.69
N TRP A 772 22.86 -49.34 -11.73
CA TRP A 772 21.46 -49.65 -12.07
C TRP A 772 20.66 -50.21 -10.90
N ARG A 773 21.26 -51.14 -10.13
CA ARG A 773 20.64 -51.73 -8.94
C ARG A 773 20.26 -50.69 -7.87
N ASP A 774 21.04 -49.63 -7.73
CA ASP A 774 20.78 -48.60 -6.73
C ASP A 774 19.74 -47.58 -7.24
N LEU A 775 19.76 -47.25 -8.54
CA LEU A 775 18.76 -46.39 -9.19
C LEU A 775 17.35 -46.99 -9.20
N TRP A 776 17.26 -48.32 -9.30
CA TRP A 776 15.98 -49.04 -9.26
C TRP A 776 15.52 -49.38 -7.84
N ASN A 777 16.25 -48.95 -6.81
CA ASN A 777 15.90 -49.20 -5.42
C ASN A 777 15.47 -47.91 -4.71
N ALA A 778 14.15 -47.68 -4.65
CA ALA A 778 13.55 -46.53 -3.99
C ALA A 778 14.00 -46.35 -2.52
N ARG A 779 14.32 -47.43 -1.79
CA ARG A 779 14.80 -47.34 -0.39
C ARG A 779 16.23 -46.83 -0.28
N ARG A 780 17.07 -47.09 -1.30
CA ARG A 780 18.47 -46.66 -1.32
C ARG A 780 18.64 -45.26 -1.87
N MET A 781 17.61 -44.68 -2.48
CA MET A 781 17.63 -43.35 -3.07
C MET A 781 17.31 -42.24 -2.06
N ARG A 782 17.95 -41.09 -2.30
CA ARG A 782 17.99 -39.93 -1.42
C ARG A 782 16.66 -39.18 -1.28
N TRP A 783 16.58 -38.36 -0.25
CA TRP A 783 15.65 -37.25 -0.12
C TRP A 783 16.34 -35.94 -0.48
N SER A 784 15.65 -35.01 -1.13
CA SER A 784 16.25 -33.75 -1.59
C SER A 784 15.32 -32.57 -1.33
N PRO A 785 15.76 -31.48 -0.68
CA PRO A 785 14.96 -30.28 -0.55
C PRO A 785 14.80 -29.59 -1.91
N ALA A 786 13.57 -29.25 -2.27
CA ALA A 786 13.24 -28.55 -3.51
C ALA A 786 12.39 -27.31 -3.22
N ALA A 787 12.64 -26.24 -3.97
CA ALA A 787 11.98 -24.96 -3.74
C ALA A 787 10.48 -25.05 -4.03
N HIS A 788 9.66 -24.72 -3.03
CA HIS A 788 8.21 -24.83 -3.10
C HIS A 788 7.59 -24.01 -4.25
N ASP A 789 8.09 -22.80 -4.46
CA ASP A 789 7.71 -21.85 -5.52
C ASP A 789 8.05 -22.32 -6.94
N ILE A 790 8.87 -23.38 -7.09
CA ILE A 790 9.28 -23.93 -8.39
C ILE A 790 8.70 -25.33 -8.60
N ALA A 791 8.98 -26.26 -7.68
CA ALA A 791 8.63 -27.68 -7.83
C ALA A 791 7.19 -27.99 -7.39
N PHE A 792 6.57 -27.18 -6.52
CA PHE A 792 5.27 -27.48 -5.90
C PHE A 792 4.16 -26.49 -6.31
N THR A 793 4.29 -25.91 -7.51
CA THR A 793 3.38 -24.88 -8.03
C THR A 793 1.99 -25.38 -8.39
N ARG A 794 1.83 -26.68 -8.68
CA ARG A 794 0.55 -27.34 -9.03
C ARG A 794 0.42 -28.68 -8.29
N LYS A 795 -0.80 -29.15 -8.04
CA LYS A 795 -1.07 -30.46 -7.40
C LYS A 795 -0.36 -31.63 -8.10
N ILE A 796 -0.36 -31.65 -9.43
CA ILE A 796 0.28 -32.70 -10.23
C ILE A 796 1.81 -32.69 -10.04
N TYR A 797 2.42 -31.50 -10.00
CA TYR A 797 3.86 -31.38 -9.75
C TYR A 797 4.20 -31.72 -8.31
N SER A 798 3.40 -31.26 -7.34
CA SER A 798 3.53 -31.65 -5.94
C SER A 798 3.51 -33.16 -5.76
N TRP A 799 2.63 -33.87 -6.48
CA TRP A 799 2.55 -35.33 -6.48
C TRP A 799 3.78 -35.98 -7.11
N PHE A 800 4.25 -35.48 -8.26
CA PHE A 800 5.41 -36.02 -8.96
C PHE A 800 6.70 -35.85 -8.14
N PHE A 801 6.95 -34.64 -7.64
CA PHE A 801 8.15 -34.33 -6.86
C PHE A 801 8.13 -35.01 -5.49
N SER A 802 6.99 -35.10 -4.80
CA SER A 802 6.93 -35.84 -3.54
C SER A 802 7.12 -37.35 -3.73
N ALA A 803 6.58 -37.94 -4.80
CA ALA A 803 6.86 -39.34 -5.17
C ALA A 803 8.33 -39.58 -5.56
N GLY A 804 9.00 -38.54 -6.07
CA GLY A 804 10.45 -38.51 -6.30
C GLY A 804 11.30 -38.26 -5.04
N LYS A 805 10.68 -38.19 -3.83
CA LYS A 805 11.32 -37.84 -2.55
C LYS A 805 11.89 -36.41 -2.47
N CYS A 806 11.34 -35.48 -3.24
CA CYS A 806 11.66 -34.06 -3.10
C CYS A 806 10.81 -33.44 -1.99
N VAL A 807 11.42 -32.71 -1.06
CA VAL A 807 10.77 -32.11 0.11
C VAL A 807 10.56 -30.60 -0.11
N PRO A 808 9.36 -30.05 0.09
CA PRO A 808 9.07 -28.65 -0.24
C PRO A 808 9.68 -27.68 0.79
N ILE A 809 10.70 -26.93 0.38
CA ILE A 809 11.32 -25.87 1.18
C ILE A 809 10.76 -24.50 0.78
N ILE A 810 10.35 -23.71 1.76
CA ILE A 810 9.92 -22.33 1.56
C ILE A 810 11.14 -21.42 1.75
N ARG A 811 11.54 -20.73 0.68
CA ARG A 811 12.63 -19.76 0.72
C ARG A 811 12.19 -18.53 1.53
N GLY A 812 13.08 -18.03 2.37
CA GLY A 812 12.82 -16.86 3.24
C GLY A 812 12.35 -17.20 4.66
N LEU A 813 11.83 -18.40 4.92
CA LEU A 813 11.45 -18.84 6.28
C LEU A 813 12.64 -19.23 7.18
N GLY A 814 13.86 -19.23 6.65
CA GLY A 814 15.06 -19.60 7.39
C GLY A 814 15.23 -21.11 7.54
N VAL A 815 16.03 -21.52 8.53
CA VAL A 815 16.39 -22.95 8.75
C VAL A 815 15.33 -23.72 9.56
N TYR A 816 14.48 -23.02 10.31
CA TYR A 816 13.43 -23.61 11.15
C TYR A 816 12.12 -23.71 10.38
N GLN A 817 11.92 -24.85 9.73
CA GLN A 817 10.71 -25.14 8.95
C GLN A 817 10.44 -26.64 8.97
N GLU A 818 9.16 -27.01 8.85
CA GLU A 818 8.66 -28.39 8.86
C GLU A 818 9.45 -29.30 7.91
N ALA A 819 9.85 -28.79 6.74
CA ALA A 819 10.65 -29.54 5.78
C ALA A 819 12.08 -29.86 6.22
N MET A 820 12.73 -28.98 6.98
CA MET A 820 14.05 -29.29 7.55
C MET A 820 13.93 -30.30 8.69
N ASP A 821 12.87 -30.20 9.49
CA ASP A 821 12.60 -31.12 10.59
C ASP A 821 12.31 -32.54 10.05
N PHE A 822 11.50 -32.63 8.99
CA PHE A 822 11.24 -33.89 8.27
C PHE A 822 12.53 -34.52 7.72
N LEU A 823 13.46 -33.73 7.18
CA LEU A 823 14.74 -34.25 6.69
C LEU A 823 15.62 -34.78 7.84
N ILE A 824 15.61 -34.12 9.00
CA ILE A 824 16.29 -34.58 10.21
C ILE A 824 15.69 -35.91 10.69
N GLU A 825 14.36 -36.06 10.63
CA GLU A 825 13.70 -37.34 10.95
C GLU A 825 14.11 -38.47 9.99
N ARG A 826 14.24 -38.20 8.69
CA ARG A 826 14.75 -39.19 7.74
C ARG A 826 16.21 -39.55 8.02
N LEU A 827 17.05 -38.58 8.42
CA LEU A 827 18.43 -38.86 8.84
C LEU A 827 18.47 -39.72 10.11
N LYS A 828 17.58 -39.50 11.07
CA LYS A 828 17.44 -40.35 12.27
C LYS A 828 17.21 -41.83 11.91
N GLU A 829 16.51 -42.11 10.82
CA GLU A 829 16.26 -43.47 10.29
C GLU A 829 17.43 -44.07 9.48
N GLY A 830 18.58 -43.38 9.40
CA GLY A 830 19.73 -43.83 8.59
C GLY A 830 19.51 -43.65 7.08
N GLN A 831 18.57 -42.80 6.68
CA GLN A 831 18.31 -42.49 5.27
C GLN A 831 19.39 -41.56 4.71
N TRP A 832 19.33 -41.38 3.40
CA TRP A 832 20.24 -40.50 2.66
C TRP A 832 19.53 -39.20 2.29
N VAL A 833 20.13 -38.05 2.63
CA VAL A 833 19.69 -36.71 2.20
C VAL A 833 20.75 -36.08 1.29
N HIS A 834 20.31 -35.43 0.23
CA HIS A 834 21.15 -34.57 -0.60
C HIS A 834 20.72 -33.13 -0.46
N ILE A 835 21.67 -32.19 -0.43
CA ILE A 835 21.37 -30.77 -0.30
C ILE A 835 22.32 -29.94 -1.15
N PHE A 836 21.76 -28.90 -1.77
CA PHE A 836 22.49 -27.83 -2.43
C PHE A 836 22.59 -26.63 -1.47
N PRO A 837 23.70 -26.48 -0.73
CA PRO A 837 23.81 -25.48 0.32
C PRO A 837 23.86 -24.04 -0.21
N GLU A 838 23.97 -23.82 -1.53
CA GLU A 838 23.84 -22.50 -2.17
C GLU A 838 22.41 -21.92 -2.04
N GLY A 839 21.40 -22.77 -1.82
CA GLY A 839 19.99 -22.39 -1.60
C GLY A 839 19.23 -21.92 -2.85
N LYS A 840 19.92 -21.76 -3.98
CA LYS A 840 19.38 -21.44 -5.32
C LYS A 840 20.31 -21.99 -6.40
N VAL A 841 19.82 -22.06 -7.63
CA VAL A 841 20.66 -22.31 -8.82
C VAL A 841 21.60 -21.11 -8.99
N ASN A 842 22.90 -21.38 -8.97
CA ASN A 842 23.98 -20.42 -9.15
C ASN A 842 24.22 -20.18 -10.65
N MET A 843 23.49 -19.21 -11.21
CA MET A 843 23.60 -18.84 -12.62
C MET A 843 24.85 -18.01 -12.95
N SER A 844 25.48 -17.38 -11.96
CA SER A 844 26.68 -16.53 -12.15
C SER A 844 27.99 -17.32 -12.02
N LEU A 845 27.95 -18.58 -11.58
CA LEU A 845 29.11 -19.45 -11.34
C LEU A 845 30.12 -18.86 -10.32
N GLU A 846 29.66 -17.91 -9.50
CA GLU A 846 30.45 -17.23 -8.49
C GLU A 846 30.65 -18.09 -7.24
N ARG A 847 31.69 -17.78 -6.45
CA ARG A 847 31.92 -18.41 -5.14
C ARG A 847 30.86 -17.91 -4.15
N MET A 848 29.77 -18.65 -4.02
CA MET A 848 28.67 -18.32 -3.11
C MET A 848 28.94 -18.82 -1.69
N ARG A 849 28.54 -18.01 -0.70
CA ARG A 849 28.49 -18.46 0.70
C ARG A 849 27.36 -19.48 0.90
N LEU A 850 27.68 -20.57 1.59
CA LEU A 850 26.73 -21.62 1.92
C LEU A 850 25.72 -21.20 3.00
N LYS A 851 24.48 -21.66 2.84
CA LYS A 851 23.40 -21.49 3.80
C LYS A 851 23.54 -22.52 4.93
N TRP A 852 23.17 -22.11 6.15
CA TRP A 852 23.32 -22.91 7.37
C TRP A 852 22.42 -24.16 7.46
N GLY A 853 21.55 -24.41 6.48
CA GLY A 853 20.67 -25.58 6.46
C GLY A 853 21.46 -26.91 6.50
N VAL A 854 22.61 -26.98 5.82
CA VAL A 854 23.48 -28.16 5.86
C VAL A 854 24.10 -28.36 7.26
N GLY A 855 24.56 -27.28 7.91
CA GLY A 855 25.07 -27.34 9.28
C GLY A 855 23.99 -27.77 10.28
N ARG A 856 22.73 -27.36 10.06
CA ARG A 856 21.58 -27.81 10.85
C ARG A 856 21.35 -29.31 10.71
N LEU A 857 21.32 -29.85 9.49
CA LEU A 857 21.14 -31.29 9.25
C LEU A 857 22.21 -32.13 9.95
N VAL A 858 23.45 -31.66 10.00
CA VAL A 858 24.54 -32.39 10.67
C VAL A 858 24.47 -32.26 12.20
N TYR A 859 24.28 -31.05 12.72
CA TYR A 859 24.33 -30.77 14.16
C TYR A 859 23.13 -31.36 14.92
N GLU A 860 21.92 -31.21 14.37
CA GLU A 860 20.66 -31.60 15.02
C GLU A 860 20.23 -33.03 14.69
N SER A 861 20.89 -33.71 13.75
CA SER A 861 20.61 -35.13 13.54
C SER A 861 20.94 -35.93 14.80
N PRO A 862 20.03 -36.80 15.28
CA PRO A 862 20.29 -37.65 16.44
C PRO A 862 21.49 -38.58 16.24
N VAL A 863 21.68 -39.07 15.02
CA VAL A 863 22.86 -39.83 14.59
C VAL A 863 23.68 -38.94 13.67
N CYS A 864 24.94 -38.65 14.01
CA CYS A 864 25.79 -37.80 13.19
C CYS A 864 25.97 -38.44 11.79
N PRO A 865 25.57 -37.75 10.70
CA PRO A 865 25.68 -38.31 9.35
C PRO A 865 27.11 -38.26 8.83
N ILE A 866 27.44 -39.19 7.94
CA ILE A 866 28.61 -39.07 7.08
C ILE A 866 28.31 -37.98 6.06
N VAL A 867 29.18 -36.99 5.93
CA VAL A 867 29.01 -35.91 4.94
C VAL A 867 29.93 -36.16 3.76
N LEU A 868 29.37 -36.27 2.55
CA LEU A 868 30.15 -36.48 1.33
C LEU A 868 29.99 -35.28 0.37
N PRO A 869 30.99 -34.39 0.29
CA PRO A 869 31.00 -33.29 -0.67
C PRO A 869 31.41 -33.79 -2.06
N PHE A 870 30.79 -33.25 -3.10
CA PHE A 870 31.22 -33.43 -4.48
C PHE A 870 30.90 -32.20 -5.32
N TYR A 871 31.68 -31.96 -6.37
CA TYR A 871 31.56 -30.78 -7.23
C TYR A 871 31.42 -31.19 -8.69
N HIS A 872 30.60 -30.46 -9.45
CA HIS A 872 30.40 -30.72 -10.87
C HIS A 872 30.51 -29.46 -11.74
N ILE A 873 30.95 -29.64 -12.99
CA ILE A 873 31.08 -28.59 -14.00
C ILE A 873 30.50 -29.10 -15.34
N GLY A 874 29.79 -28.23 -16.07
CA GLY A 874 29.22 -28.53 -17.39
C GLY A 874 27.77 -29.02 -17.38
N MET A 875 27.09 -28.98 -16.23
CA MET A 875 25.66 -29.32 -16.15
C MET A 875 24.76 -28.22 -16.74
N ASP A 876 25.17 -26.97 -16.60
CA ASP A 876 24.58 -25.79 -17.23
C ASP A 876 24.70 -25.80 -18.76
N ASP A 877 25.71 -26.49 -19.31
CA ASP A 877 25.80 -26.74 -20.75
C ASP A 877 24.78 -27.76 -21.25
N ILE A 878 24.42 -28.76 -20.42
CA ILE A 878 23.36 -29.73 -20.72
C ILE A 878 22.01 -29.03 -20.67
N LEU A 879 21.68 -28.32 -19.60
CA LEU A 879 20.44 -27.54 -19.53
C LEU A 879 20.76 -26.08 -19.19
N PRO A 880 20.86 -25.22 -20.22
CA PRO A 880 21.09 -23.79 -20.02
C PRO A 880 19.96 -23.15 -19.22
N ASN A 881 20.30 -22.28 -18.27
CA ASN A 881 19.33 -21.56 -17.44
C ASN A 881 18.64 -20.39 -18.18
N ARG A 882 18.46 -20.50 -19.50
CA ARG A 882 17.76 -19.51 -20.34
C ARG A 882 16.64 -20.18 -21.13
N LYS A 883 15.54 -19.47 -21.33
CA LYS A 883 14.43 -19.96 -22.16
C LYS A 883 14.86 -20.00 -23.64
N PRO A 884 14.43 -21.01 -24.42
CA PRO A 884 13.69 -22.20 -23.98
C PRO A 884 14.59 -23.22 -23.26
N TYR A 885 14.08 -23.81 -22.17
CA TYR A 885 14.79 -24.81 -21.35
C TYR A 885 14.82 -26.18 -22.03
N ILE A 886 15.73 -26.35 -22.98
CA ILE A 886 15.85 -27.58 -23.79
C ILE A 886 17.16 -28.29 -23.45
N PRO A 887 17.13 -29.56 -22.98
CA PRO A 887 18.32 -30.35 -22.75
C PRO A 887 19.13 -30.55 -24.03
N ARG A 888 20.43 -30.27 -23.96
CA ARG A 888 21.41 -30.47 -25.02
C ARG A 888 22.15 -31.78 -24.79
N VAL A 889 22.57 -32.41 -25.89
CA VAL A 889 23.32 -33.67 -25.88
C VAL A 889 24.76 -33.44 -26.36
N GLY A 890 25.65 -34.40 -26.08
CA GLY A 890 27.05 -34.36 -26.48
C GLY A 890 27.94 -33.44 -25.65
N LYS A 891 27.45 -32.92 -24.52
CA LYS A 891 28.20 -32.01 -23.63
C LYS A 891 29.12 -32.78 -22.70
N LEU A 892 30.19 -32.11 -22.26
CA LEU A 892 31.14 -32.63 -21.28
C LEU A 892 30.68 -32.24 -19.88
N VAL A 893 30.57 -33.22 -18.99
CA VAL A 893 30.36 -32.99 -17.56
C VAL A 893 31.53 -33.59 -16.79
N THR A 894 32.17 -32.80 -15.93
CA THR A 894 33.20 -33.29 -15.02
C THR A 894 32.63 -33.31 -13.61
N VAL A 895 32.75 -34.43 -12.90
CA VAL A 895 32.30 -34.59 -11.51
C VAL A 895 33.46 -35.10 -10.67
N VAL A 896 33.77 -34.40 -9.58
CA VAL A 896 34.81 -34.78 -8.63
C VAL A 896 34.16 -35.04 -7.28
N VAL A 897 34.26 -36.30 -6.82
CA VAL A 897 33.75 -36.70 -5.51
C VAL A 897 34.88 -36.60 -4.49
N GLY A 898 34.65 -35.88 -3.39
CA GLY A 898 35.62 -35.74 -2.32
C GLY A 898 35.66 -36.96 -1.39
N GLU A 899 36.47 -36.84 -0.34
CA GLU A 899 36.54 -37.83 0.72
C GLU A 899 35.39 -37.68 1.72
N PRO A 900 34.94 -38.77 2.37
CA PRO A 900 33.89 -38.70 3.38
C PRO A 900 34.36 -37.93 4.62
N MET A 901 33.60 -36.93 5.03
CA MET A 901 33.87 -36.12 6.22
C MET A 901 33.12 -36.69 7.42
N ASP A 902 33.83 -36.88 8.53
CA ASP A 902 33.26 -37.25 9.83
C ASP A 902 33.21 -36.03 10.76
N PHE A 903 32.03 -35.76 11.30
CA PHE A 903 31.76 -34.65 12.22
C PHE A 903 31.45 -35.14 13.65
N LYS A 904 31.53 -36.45 13.90
CA LYS A 904 31.09 -37.06 15.17
C LYS A 904 31.79 -36.45 16.39
N ASP A 905 33.10 -36.30 16.35
CA ASP A 905 33.88 -35.75 17.46
C ASP A 905 33.59 -34.26 17.65
N LEU A 906 33.58 -33.49 16.57
CA LEU A 906 33.28 -32.05 16.60
C LEU A 906 31.88 -31.78 17.16
N VAL A 907 30.86 -32.50 16.69
CA VAL A 907 29.47 -32.36 17.17
C VAL A 907 29.35 -32.79 18.63
N SER A 908 30.05 -33.85 19.05
CA SER A 908 30.04 -34.32 20.44
C SER A 908 30.69 -33.30 21.38
N GLU A 909 31.81 -32.70 20.97
CA GLU A 909 32.50 -31.64 21.71
C GLU A 909 31.64 -30.38 21.84
N MET A 910 31.05 -29.89 20.73
CA MET A 910 30.18 -28.71 20.75
C MET A 910 28.92 -28.94 21.61
N LYS A 911 28.34 -30.15 21.56
CA LYS A 911 27.21 -30.54 22.44
C LYS A 911 27.63 -30.62 23.91
N ALA A 912 28.82 -31.14 24.22
CA ALA A 912 29.33 -31.22 25.58
C ALA A 912 29.61 -29.82 26.17
N LYS A 913 30.14 -28.90 25.36
CA LYS A 913 30.39 -27.49 25.72
C LYS A 913 29.12 -26.63 25.79
N LYS A 914 27.95 -27.17 25.40
CA LYS A 914 26.69 -26.44 25.27
C LYS A 914 26.84 -25.16 24.43
N GLU A 915 27.62 -25.24 23.35
CA GLU A 915 27.79 -24.11 22.44
C GLU A 915 26.46 -23.68 21.82
N ASP A 916 26.33 -22.38 21.55
CA ASP A 916 25.16 -21.82 20.90
C ASP A 916 24.90 -22.52 19.54
N PRO A 917 23.68 -23.01 19.27
CA PRO A 917 23.37 -23.74 18.05
C PRO A 917 23.69 -22.98 16.76
N THR A 918 23.65 -21.65 16.74
CA THR A 918 23.99 -20.88 15.54
C THR A 918 25.49 -20.90 15.25
N THR A 919 26.30 -20.85 16.30
CA THR A 919 27.77 -20.96 16.22
C THR A 919 28.18 -22.34 15.73
N ALA A 920 27.61 -23.40 16.33
CA ALA A 920 27.90 -24.78 15.92
C ALA A 920 27.55 -25.05 14.44
N ARG A 921 26.37 -24.59 13.99
CA ARG A 921 25.95 -24.72 12.58
C ARG A 921 26.87 -23.97 11.63
N LYS A 922 27.34 -22.77 12.03
CA LYS A 922 28.27 -21.96 11.23
C LYS A 922 29.59 -22.70 11.05
N VAL A 923 30.21 -23.19 12.13
CA VAL A 923 31.50 -23.90 12.08
C VAL A 923 31.43 -25.13 11.16
N ILE A 924 30.38 -25.93 11.28
CA ILE A 924 30.17 -27.09 10.40
C ILE A 924 30.02 -26.65 8.94
N THR A 925 29.21 -25.62 8.69
CA THR A 925 28.96 -25.11 7.34
C THR A 925 30.23 -24.55 6.70
N ASP A 926 31.03 -23.81 7.47
CA ASP A 926 32.29 -23.21 7.00
C ASP A 926 33.31 -24.30 6.63
N ARG A 927 33.39 -25.38 7.41
CA ARG A 927 34.26 -26.54 7.09
C ARG A 927 33.82 -27.27 5.82
N ILE A 928 32.51 -27.43 5.60
CA ILE A 928 31.98 -27.98 4.35
C ILE A 928 32.26 -27.04 3.16
N GLN A 929 32.17 -25.73 3.37
CA GLN A 929 32.44 -24.73 2.35
C GLN A 929 33.91 -24.75 1.90
N GLU A 930 34.85 -24.91 2.84
CA GLU A 930 36.28 -25.03 2.52
C GLU A 930 36.56 -26.25 1.64
N GLU A 931 36.03 -27.42 1.99
CA GLU A 931 36.22 -28.64 1.20
C GLU A 931 35.55 -28.56 -0.17
N LEU A 932 34.35 -27.99 -0.28
CA LEU A 932 33.74 -27.72 -1.59
C LEU A 932 34.55 -26.73 -2.44
N GLY A 933 35.23 -25.77 -1.81
CA GLY A 933 36.16 -24.86 -2.49
C GLY A 933 37.36 -25.59 -3.09
N LYS A 934 37.98 -26.52 -2.34
CA LYS A 934 39.09 -27.35 -2.84
C LYS A 934 38.64 -28.24 -4.00
N LEU A 935 37.46 -28.86 -3.89
CA LEU A 935 36.90 -29.72 -4.95
C LEU A 935 36.53 -28.93 -6.21
N ARG A 936 36.08 -27.67 -6.06
CA ARG A 936 35.84 -26.77 -7.19
C ARG A 936 37.10 -26.56 -8.00
N ASP A 937 38.19 -26.16 -7.34
CA ASP A 937 39.44 -25.81 -8.02
C ASP A 937 40.01 -27.05 -8.76
N GLN A 938 39.92 -28.23 -8.15
CA GLN A 938 40.25 -29.51 -8.79
C GLN A 938 39.34 -29.83 -9.98
N ALA A 939 38.03 -29.62 -9.84
CA ALA A 939 37.08 -29.88 -10.92
C ALA A 939 37.30 -28.96 -12.11
N GLU A 940 37.60 -27.68 -11.88
CA GLU A 940 37.89 -26.67 -12.92
C GLU A 940 39.14 -27.06 -13.72
N GLU A 941 40.23 -27.42 -13.03
CA GLU A 941 41.47 -27.88 -13.66
C GLU A 941 41.26 -29.14 -14.51
N LEU A 942 40.57 -30.15 -13.96
CA LEU A 942 40.29 -31.41 -14.65
C LEU A 942 39.32 -31.22 -15.83
N HIS A 943 38.35 -30.31 -15.71
CA HIS A 943 37.42 -30.00 -16.78
C HIS A 943 38.12 -29.33 -17.96
N GLU A 944 38.96 -28.33 -17.69
CA GLU A 944 39.74 -27.66 -18.73
C GLU A 944 40.79 -28.58 -19.37
N LYS A 945 41.43 -29.46 -18.59
CA LYS A 945 42.34 -30.47 -19.14
C LYS A 945 41.66 -31.38 -20.17
N VAL A 946 40.50 -31.95 -19.83
CA VAL A 946 39.75 -32.83 -20.75
C VAL A 946 39.18 -32.08 -21.94
N LYS A 947 38.83 -30.80 -21.77
CA LYS A 947 38.39 -29.95 -22.87
C LYS A 947 39.52 -29.65 -23.86
N ARG A 948 40.75 -29.42 -23.37
CA ARG A 948 41.96 -29.26 -24.20
C ARG A 948 42.34 -30.55 -24.94
N GLU A 949 42.34 -31.69 -24.24
CA GLU A 949 42.63 -33.02 -24.82
C GLU A 949 41.63 -33.45 -25.91
N ARG A 950 40.46 -32.80 -26.00
CA ARG A 950 39.42 -33.10 -26.99
C ARG A 950 39.38 -32.12 -28.17
N ASN A 951 39.98 -30.95 -28.02
CA ASN A 951 40.05 -29.94 -29.08
C ASN A 951 41.35 -30.08 -29.91
N LEU A 952 42.31 -30.86 -29.42
CA LEU A 952 43.40 -31.49 -30.16
C LEU A 952 42.91 -32.81 -30.77
#